data_AF-A0A5R9J4R2-F1
#
_entry.id   AF-A0A5R9J4R2-F1
#
_cell.length_a   1.000
_cell.length_b   1.000
_cell.length_c   1.000
_cell.angle_alpha   90.00
_cell.angle_beta   90.00
_cell.angle_gamma   90.00
#
_symmetry.space_group_name_H-M   'P 1'
#
loop_
_entity.id
_entity.type
_entity.pdbx_description
1 polymer ?
#
loop_
_entity_poly.entity_id
_entity_poly.type
_entity_poly.pdbx_seq_one_letter_code
_entity_poly.pdbx_strand_id
1 'polypeptide(L)'
;MTDTLTIYLSGDAWQGNPEAEVNVNGVNVGGVLDVAAINAQDDVQAFTFTGNFGTRPVVAVSYLNDPYTGTPAQQQNLYLDGFSYDNVSQLGDKKAYYYDQTNTFTLSASATPAIRAAAFKSSLGVDVHLDYWNTSYGLIGGTGGNEALVARSLAYLGITNLRVGVPTAQTLPEMEALAASGAKFDVLMPSTSSSSLLTSQLAAIAPIASAVMAVEGPNEVNLTSDFSWNGSSTLGAAAAYQSALYAAVEATPDLAKDAVYSLTLGGVGASGYAGLGNLSAAATDGNMHVYYQNGLPPASTLQYALGLATTSTPSDPTVITETNYTSAPMISGSVSVDVQARYDLDLLMDATKDGVQATFLYELLDEQVDPKDTNNEDHFGLFNADGTPKEVATAIHNLMATLSDTGSAASTFTPGALAYTISGLPASGDTLLMEKSNGAFDLVVWAEPEIWNAKTSTPIAATPRATIVQFAGIQSEVKVVDPLTGNTVSDSFKVSSVVLSVTDHPLIVEVEPAAVSLPAGLSTVGAGPNVVALNLSEDAFQGDAQFTVSVDGTQVGGTMTVTASHAAGQTQLLNIDGTFGAGKHTVAVDFLNDLYTPGVGDRNLYVTSSSYNGAAITGGSLTLDSAGTQTMSFINPAQALPTVGAG
;
A
#
# COMPACT_ATOMS: atom_id res chain seq x y z
N MET A 1 -10.37 31.48 -3.56
CA MET A 1 -10.62 30.76 -2.30
C MET A 1 -9.47 31.12 -1.38
N THR A 2 -9.66 31.07 -0.06
CA THR A 2 -8.56 31.32 0.88
C THR A 2 -8.05 29.95 1.32
N ASP A 3 -6.79 29.69 1.04
CA ASP A 3 -6.11 28.44 1.36
C ASP A 3 -5.75 28.46 2.86
N THR A 4 -5.75 27.28 3.48
CA THR A 4 -5.45 27.09 4.91
C THR A 4 -4.27 26.17 5.08
N LEU A 5 -3.22 26.66 5.75
CA LEU A 5 -2.05 25.87 6.15
C LEU A 5 -2.04 25.74 7.66
N THR A 6 -2.08 24.52 8.19
CA THR A 6 -1.82 24.26 9.60
C THR A 6 -0.51 23.51 9.75
N ILE A 7 0.38 24.03 10.60
CA ILE A 7 1.65 23.41 10.95
C ILE A 7 1.56 22.94 12.40
N TYR A 8 1.98 21.71 12.62
CA TYR A 8 1.99 21.08 13.93
C TYR A 8 3.44 21.02 14.43
N LEU A 9 3.75 21.74 15.51
CA LEU A 9 5.11 21.82 16.06
C LEU A 9 5.12 21.42 17.54
N SER A 10 6.24 20.83 17.96
CA SER A 10 6.56 20.54 19.36
C SER A 10 8.06 20.75 19.61
N GLY A 11 8.48 20.69 20.87
CA GLY A 11 9.81 21.14 21.25
C GLY A 11 10.36 20.53 22.52
N ASP A 12 11.69 20.48 22.63
CA ASP A 12 12.37 20.25 23.90
C ASP A 12 12.82 21.60 24.46
N ALA A 13 12.18 22.08 25.54
CA ALA A 13 12.52 23.37 26.13
C ALA A 13 13.83 23.30 26.92
N TRP A 14 14.81 24.15 26.55
CA TRP A 14 16.04 24.35 27.32
C TRP A 14 16.49 25.81 27.20
N GLN A 15 16.51 26.54 28.33
CA GLN A 15 16.70 28.01 28.39
C GLN A 15 15.62 28.85 27.67
N GLY A 16 14.47 28.26 27.37
CA GLY A 16 13.34 28.89 26.69
C GLY A 16 12.55 27.87 25.88
N ASN A 17 11.50 28.33 25.22
CA ASN A 17 10.79 27.54 24.21
C ASN A 17 11.54 27.64 22.86
N PRO A 18 11.54 26.58 22.04
CA PRO A 18 12.01 26.69 20.67
C PRO A 18 11.18 27.72 19.89
N GLU A 19 11.86 28.51 19.08
CA GLU A 19 11.27 29.50 18.19
C GLU A 19 11.36 29.01 16.74
N ALA A 20 10.24 29.06 16.03
CA ALA A 20 10.17 28.67 14.63
C ALA A 20 9.76 29.84 13.74
N GLU A 21 10.24 29.85 12.51
CA GLU A 21 9.75 30.73 11.45
C GLU A 21 9.16 29.93 10.30
N VAL A 22 8.02 30.38 9.79
CA VAL A 22 7.34 29.71 8.67
C VAL A 22 7.26 30.67 7.47
N ASN A 23 7.84 30.21 6.36
CA ASN A 23 7.78 30.89 5.08
C ASN A 23 7.01 30.02 4.07
N VAL A 24 6.04 30.60 3.37
CA VAL A 24 5.29 29.94 2.28
C VAL A 24 5.63 30.63 0.97
N ASN A 25 6.13 29.87 0.00
CA ASN A 25 6.66 30.37 -1.27
C ASN A 25 7.69 31.50 -1.07
N GLY A 26 8.53 31.38 -0.03
CA GLY A 26 9.54 32.38 0.33
C GLY A 26 9.01 33.61 1.06
N VAL A 27 7.74 33.63 1.47
CA VAL A 27 7.12 34.75 2.20
C VAL A 27 6.76 34.33 3.62
N ASN A 28 7.19 35.11 4.62
CA ASN A 28 6.86 34.86 6.01
C ASN A 28 5.35 35.02 6.27
N VAL A 29 4.71 34.01 6.86
CA VAL A 29 3.25 33.99 7.07
C VAL A 29 2.81 34.18 8.51
N GLY A 30 3.73 34.17 9.47
CA GLY A 30 3.40 34.04 10.90
C GLY A 30 4.27 34.81 11.89
N GLY A 31 5.32 35.49 11.44
CA GLY A 31 6.37 35.99 12.32
C GLY A 31 7.14 34.85 12.99
N VAL A 32 7.72 35.15 14.15
CA VAL A 32 8.37 34.16 15.02
C VAL A 32 7.31 33.46 15.86
N LEU A 33 7.29 32.13 15.81
CA LEU A 33 6.39 31.25 16.53
C LEU A 33 7.08 30.74 17.80
N ASP A 34 6.48 30.96 18.95
CA ASP A 34 6.92 30.38 20.23
C ASP A 34 6.27 28.99 20.41
N VAL A 35 7.08 27.94 20.42
CA VAL A 35 6.62 26.54 20.48
C VAL A 35 6.68 26.04 21.92
N ALA A 36 5.56 26.18 22.63
CA ALA A 36 5.44 25.78 24.03
C ALA A 36 5.08 24.30 24.21
N ALA A 37 4.60 23.65 23.15
CA ALA A 37 4.30 22.23 23.16
C ALA A 37 5.56 21.39 23.38
N ILE A 38 5.47 20.44 24.32
CA ILE A 38 6.62 19.64 24.75
C ILE A 38 6.63 18.30 23.99
N ASN A 39 7.64 18.10 23.16
CA ASN A 39 7.80 16.88 22.35
C ASN A 39 7.91 15.62 23.21
N ALA A 40 8.68 15.67 24.30
CA ALA A 40 8.78 14.54 25.24
C ALA A 40 7.44 14.18 25.95
N GLN A 41 6.42 15.03 25.83
CA GLN A 41 5.06 14.79 26.32
C GLN A 41 4.08 14.50 25.17
N ASP A 42 4.57 14.46 23.93
CA ASP A 42 3.82 14.40 22.66
C ASP A 42 2.70 15.45 22.59
N ASP A 43 2.94 16.60 23.22
CA ASP A 43 2.10 17.77 23.03
C ASP A 43 2.42 18.38 21.67
N VAL A 44 1.42 18.91 20.99
CA VAL A 44 1.54 19.46 19.64
C VAL A 44 0.81 20.79 19.58
N GLN A 45 1.53 21.82 19.19
CA GLN A 45 0.97 23.14 18.98
C GLN A 45 0.64 23.34 17.51
N ALA A 46 -0.64 23.59 17.22
CA ALA A 46 -1.10 23.93 15.89
C ALA A 46 -0.96 25.43 15.60
N PHE A 47 -0.33 25.77 14.49
CA PHE A 47 -0.23 27.11 13.95
C PHE A 47 -0.92 27.17 12.60
N THR A 48 -2.06 27.87 12.53
CA THR A 48 -2.87 27.97 11.32
C THR A 48 -2.70 29.32 10.64
N PHE A 49 -2.35 29.28 9.36
CA PHE A 49 -2.20 30.42 8.46
C PHE A 49 -3.26 30.35 7.38
N THR A 50 -3.80 31.51 7.00
CA THR A 50 -4.74 31.62 5.89
C THR A 50 -4.19 32.58 4.86
N GLY A 51 -4.33 32.26 3.58
CA GLY A 51 -3.75 33.04 2.51
C GLY A 51 -4.16 32.58 1.12
N ASN A 52 -3.41 32.99 0.11
CA ASN A 52 -3.53 32.46 -1.24
C ASN A 52 -2.16 31.88 -1.58
N PHE A 53 -1.97 30.62 -1.21
CA PHE A 53 -0.71 29.90 -1.27
C PHE A 53 -0.62 29.03 -2.54
N GLY A 54 -1.75 28.75 -3.20
CA GLY A 54 -1.83 28.07 -4.48
C GLY A 54 -1.90 26.55 -4.34
N THR A 55 -1.93 25.81 -5.44
CA THR A 55 -2.20 24.35 -5.39
C THR A 55 -1.02 23.50 -4.94
N ARG A 56 0.21 24.05 -4.96
CA ARG A 56 1.45 23.36 -4.57
C ARG A 56 2.42 24.31 -3.84
N PRO A 57 2.07 24.81 -2.65
CA PRO A 57 2.92 25.76 -1.95
C PRO A 57 4.19 25.08 -1.42
N VAL A 58 5.29 25.83 -1.46
CA VAL A 58 6.56 25.43 -0.86
C VAL A 58 6.64 26.04 0.53
N VAL A 59 6.61 25.22 1.58
CA VAL A 59 6.65 25.67 2.98
C VAL A 59 8.05 25.42 3.54
N ALA A 60 8.69 26.46 4.04
CA ALA A 60 9.95 26.37 4.76
C ALA A 60 9.71 26.63 6.25
N VAL A 61 10.11 25.69 7.09
CA VAL A 61 10.12 25.83 8.56
C VAL A 61 11.57 25.98 8.99
N SER A 62 11.86 27.03 9.75
CA SER A 62 13.21 27.36 10.23
C SER A 62 13.25 27.38 11.75
N TYR A 63 14.22 26.71 12.34
CA TYR A 63 14.49 26.78 13.77
C TYR A 63 15.42 27.96 14.07
N LEU A 64 15.02 28.87 14.95
CA LEU A 64 15.67 30.18 15.08
C LEU A 64 16.65 30.32 16.26
N ASN A 65 16.46 29.59 17.35
CA ASN A 65 17.10 29.92 18.62
C ASN A 65 17.77 28.71 19.30
N ASP A 66 18.66 27.96 18.64
CA ASP A 66 19.38 26.82 19.25
C ASP A 66 20.60 27.24 20.13
N PRO A 67 20.51 27.23 21.48
CA PRO A 67 21.66 27.44 22.37
C PRO A 67 22.47 26.14 22.57
N TYR A 68 23.07 25.55 21.53
CA TYR A 68 23.85 24.32 21.72
C TYR A 68 25.10 24.54 22.60
N THR A 69 25.24 23.77 23.68
CA THR A 69 26.37 23.88 24.64
C THR A 69 27.34 22.69 24.63
N GLY A 70 27.13 21.68 23.78
CA GLY A 70 28.06 20.54 23.63
C GLY A 70 27.65 19.23 24.32
N THR A 71 26.45 19.13 24.92
CA THR A 71 25.95 17.85 25.49
C THR A 71 24.46 17.61 25.16
N PRO A 72 24.02 16.37 24.87
CA PRO A 72 22.62 16.07 24.50
C PRO A 72 21.59 16.39 25.59
N ALA A 73 21.98 16.40 26.86
CA ALA A 73 21.08 16.71 28.00
C ALA A 73 20.81 18.21 28.19
N GLN A 74 21.43 19.06 27.36
CA GLN A 74 21.38 20.51 27.43
C GLN A 74 21.16 21.10 26.03
N GLN A 75 20.17 20.58 25.32
CA GLN A 75 19.85 20.98 23.97
C GLN A 75 18.36 21.31 23.86
N GLN A 76 18.07 22.46 23.25
CA GLN A 76 16.73 22.82 22.84
C GLN A 76 16.53 22.27 21.43
N ASN A 77 15.42 21.57 21.18
CA ASN A 77 15.11 20.98 19.88
C ASN A 77 13.73 21.43 19.41
N LEU A 78 13.56 21.57 18.11
CA LEU A 78 12.25 21.79 17.48
C LEU A 78 11.87 20.53 16.68
N TYR A 79 10.60 20.18 16.71
CA TYR A 79 10.03 19.08 15.97
C TYR A 79 8.86 19.59 15.15
N LEU A 80 8.82 19.18 13.89
CA LEU A 80 7.67 19.30 13.02
C LEU A 80 6.94 17.96 13.02
N ASP A 81 5.75 17.98 13.60
CA ASP A 81 4.90 16.81 13.78
C ASP A 81 3.96 16.59 12.59
N GLY A 82 3.86 17.56 11.69
CA GLY A 82 3.24 17.42 10.38
C GLY A 82 2.63 18.71 9.84
N PHE A 83 1.99 18.57 8.68
CA PHE A 83 1.21 19.62 8.03
C PHE A 83 -0.21 19.16 7.73
N SER A 84 -1.12 20.13 7.70
CA SER A 84 -2.37 20.04 6.95
C SER A 84 -2.43 21.22 5.99
N TYR A 85 -2.73 20.94 4.72
CA TYR A 85 -2.97 21.96 3.71
C TYR A 85 -4.37 21.77 3.11
N ASP A 86 -5.23 22.78 3.24
CA ASP A 86 -6.65 22.73 2.89
C ASP A 86 -7.40 21.52 3.47
N ASN A 87 -7.06 21.15 4.71
CA ASN A 87 -7.61 20.00 5.45
C ASN A 87 -7.15 18.63 4.91
N VAL A 88 -6.04 18.60 4.18
CA VAL A 88 -5.37 17.37 3.77
C VAL A 88 -4.06 17.22 4.52
N SER A 89 -3.94 16.14 5.29
CA SER A 89 -2.71 15.74 5.96
C SER A 89 -1.58 15.51 4.96
N GLN A 90 -0.40 16.09 5.20
CA GLN A 90 0.83 15.76 4.46
C GLN A 90 1.75 14.96 5.38
N LEU A 91 1.33 13.74 5.71
CA LEU A 91 2.08 12.84 6.60
C LEU A 91 3.24 12.22 5.80
N GLY A 92 4.46 12.43 6.30
CA GLY A 92 5.73 12.18 5.61
C GLY A 92 6.71 13.36 5.72
N ASP A 93 6.18 14.55 6.03
CA ASP A 93 6.98 15.77 6.22
C ASP A 93 7.40 16.01 7.68
N LYS A 94 7.39 14.97 8.53
CA LYS A 94 7.84 15.08 9.92
C LYS A 94 9.34 15.30 9.96
N LYS A 95 9.80 16.17 10.86
CA LYS A 95 11.24 16.48 10.93
C LYS A 95 11.65 16.93 12.32
N ALA A 96 12.69 16.31 12.86
CA ALA A 96 13.44 16.90 13.95
C ALA A 96 14.42 17.94 13.39
N TYR A 97 14.51 19.09 14.04
CA TYR A 97 15.43 20.17 13.72
C TYR A 97 16.49 20.21 14.82
N TYR A 98 17.74 20.03 14.40
CA TYR A 98 18.91 20.17 15.25
C TYR A 98 19.78 21.27 14.66
N TYR A 99 20.26 22.22 15.45
CA TYR A 99 20.96 23.39 14.90
C TYR A 99 19.99 24.26 14.07
N ASP A 100 20.35 25.48 13.73
CA ASP A 100 19.55 26.53 13.05
C ASP A 100 19.13 26.15 11.61
N GLN A 101 18.53 24.98 11.45
CA GLN A 101 18.16 24.35 10.21
C GLN A 101 16.86 24.92 9.67
N THR A 102 16.82 25.03 8.35
CA THR A 102 15.60 25.22 7.58
C THR A 102 15.35 23.96 6.76
N ASN A 103 14.14 23.41 6.86
CA ASN A 103 13.67 22.36 5.96
C ASN A 103 12.52 22.90 5.11
N THR A 104 12.43 22.39 3.89
CA THR A 104 11.46 22.85 2.90
C THR A 104 10.62 21.68 2.41
N PHE A 105 9.31 21.91 2.34
CA PHE A 105 8.28 20.92 2.04
C PHE A 105 7.43 21.45 0.90
N THR A 106 6.94 20.57 0.03
CA THR A 106 6.00 20.95 -1.04
C THR A 106 4.66 20.32 -0.74
N LEU A 107 3.68 21.12 -0.36
CA LEU A 107 2.37 20.62 0.08
C LEU A 107 1.39 20.53 -1.10
N SER A 108 0.28 19.80 -0.92
CA SER A 108 -0.80 19.71 -1.89
C SER A 108 -2.18 19.82 -1.24
N ALA A 109 -3.12 20.54 -1.87
CA ALA A 109 -4.50 20.68 -1.38
C ALA A 109 -5.41 19.52 -1.83
N SER A 110 -4.83 18.47 -2.41
CA SER A 110 -5.58 17.34 -2.96
C SER A 110 -5.74 16.29 -1.88
N ALA A 111 -6.93 15.70 -1.79
CA ALA A 111 -7.18 14.51 -0.97
C ALA A 111 -6.08 13.46 -1.18
N THR A 112 -5.74 12.72 -0.12
CA THR A 112 -4.72 11.67 -0.16
C THR A 112 -5.15 10.61 -1.16
N PRO A 113 -4.41 10.37 -2.25
CA PRO A 113 -4.73 9.30 -3.20
C PRO A 113 -4.60 7.94 -2.53
N ALA A 114 -5.53 7.04 -2.84
CA ALA A 114 -5.45 5.66 -2.38
C ALA A 114 -4.68 4.78 -3.38
N ILE A 115 -4.08 3.69 -2.89
CA ILE A 115 -3.76 2.52 -3.72
C ILE A 115 -4.91 1.51 -3.62
N ARG A 116 -4.96 0.52 -4.52
CA ARG A 116 -5.93 -0.58 -4.36
C ARG A 116 -5.49 -1.48 -3.21
N ALA A 117 -6.40 -1.86 -2.32
CA ALA A 117 -6.15 -2.87 -1.29
C ALA A 117 -5.67 -4.20 -1.93
N ALA A 118 -6.27 -4.58 -3.06
CA ALA A 118 -5.84 -5.74 -3.82
C ALA A 118 -4.41 -5.62 -4.38
N ALA A 119 -3.94 -4.40 -4.71
CA ALA A 119 -2.57 -4.19 -5.19
C ALA A 119 -1.54 -4.43 -4.07
N PHE A 120 -1.80 -3.91 -2.87
CA PHE A 120 -1.01 -4.22 -1.67
C PHE A 120 -0.96 -5.72 -1.41
N LYS A 121 -2.12 -6.39 -1.38
CA LYS A 121 -2.15 -7.85 -1.15
C LYS A 121 -1.36 -8.64 -2.19
N SER A 122 -1.39 -8.19 -3.45
CA SER A 122 -0.67 -8.83 -4.55
C SER A 122 0.83 -8.54 -4.60
N SER A 123 1.34 -7.58 -3.81
CA SER A 123 2.78 -7.31 -3.72
C SER A 123 3.47 -8.17 -2.65
N LEU A 124 2.71 -8.82 -1.77
CA LEU A 124 3.28 -9.65 -0.71
C LEU A 124 3.67 -11.04 -1.21
N GLY A 125 4.88 -11.46 -0.86
CA GLY A 125 5.40 -12.80 -1.11
C GLY A 125 6.06 -13.41 0.12
N VAL A 126 6.46 -14.66 0.00
CA VAL A 126 7.17 -15.39 1.05
C VAL A 126 8.17 -16.36 0.44
N ASP A 127 9.30 -16.53 1.10
CA ASP A 127 10.33 -17.50 0.71
C ASP A 127 9.94 -18.91 1.13
N VAL A 128 10.20 -19.88 0.25
CA VAL A 128 10.02 -21.30 0.55
C VAL A 128 11.20 -22.13 0.03
N HIS A 129 11.65 -23.09 0.83
CA HIS A 129 12.84 -23.90 0.52
C HIS A 129 12.50 -25.33 0.12
N LEU A 130 11.71 -25.49 -0.96
CA LEU A 130 11.22 -26.81 -1.41
C LEU A 130 12.35 -27.81 -1.72
N ASP A 131 13.54 -27.33 -2.05
CA ASP A 131 14.73 -28.13 -2.32
C ASP A 131 15.55 -28.50 -1.07
N TYR A 132 15.21 -27.95 0.11
CA TYR A 132 15.89 -28.22 1.37
C TYR A 132 15.29 -29.47 2.05
N TRP A 133 15.65 -30.63 1.52
CA TRP A 133 15.09 -31.93 1.91
C TRP A 133 15.27 -32.33 3.39
N ASN A 134 16.18 -31.70 4.13
CA ASN A 134 16.41 -31.95 5.56
C ASN A 134 15.72 -30.93 6.48
N THR A 135 14.79 -30.14 5.96
CA THR A 135 14.04 -29.11 6.69
C THR A 135 12.55 -29.44 6.75
N SER A 136 11.76 -28.57 7.37
CA SER A 136 10.29 -28.61 7.45
C SER A 136 9.59 -28.60 6.09
N TYR A 137 10.25 -28.07 5.05
CA TYR A 137 9.79 -28.11 3.65
C TYR A 137 9.94 -29.51 3.05
N GLY A 138 10.93 -30.28 3.50
CA GLY A 138 11.07 -31.70 3.17
C GLY A 138 10.29 -32.59 4.14
N LEU A 139 10.07 -33.85 3.78
CA LEU A 139 9.70 -34.86 4.76
C LEU A 139 10.89 -35.13 5.68
N ILE A 140 10.93 -34.53 6.87
CA ILE A 140 11.94 -34.83 7.90
C ILE A 140 11.99 -36.36 8.14
N GLY A 141 13.00 -37.03 7.58
CA GLY A 141 13.18 -38.49 7.66
C GLY A 141 12.56 -39.34 6.53
N GLY A 142 12.15 -38.76 5.40
CA GLY A 142 11.56 -39.46 4.25
C GLY A 142 12.01 -38.95 2.88
N THR A 143 11.50 -39.56 1.80
CA THR A 143 11.66 -39.09 0.42
C THR A 143 10.38 -38.39 -0.03
N GLY A 144 10.43 -37.08 -0.28
CA GLY A 144 9.30 -36.25 -0.75
C GLY A 144 9.25 -34.89 -0.04
N GLY A 145 8.61 -33.89 -0.65
CA GLY A 145 8.34 -32.58 -0.03
C GLY A 145 7.12 -32.58 0.88
N ASN A 146 6.95 -31.52 1.68
CA ASN A 146 5.86 -31.32 2.63
C ASN A 146 4.80 -30.35 2.07
N GLU A 147 4.42 -30.56 0.81
CA GLU A 147 3.49 -29.71 0.04
C GLU A 147 2.22 -29.38 0.83
N ALA A 148 1.62 -30.37 1.49
CA ALA A 148 0.39 -30.17 2.25
C ALA A 148 0.57 -29.25 3.47
N LEU A 149 1.78 -29.12 4.01
CA LEU A 149 2.11 -28.12 5.03
C LEU A 149 2.30 -26.74 4.39
N VAL A 150 3.10 -26.66 3.33
CA VAL A 150 3.33 -25.41 2.61
C VAL A 150 1.99 -24.81 2.12
N ALA A 151 1.18 -25.60 1.41
CA ALA A 151 -0.10 -25.17 0.88
C ALA A 151 -1.10 -24.70 1.95
N ARG A 152 -1.18 -25.39 3.11
CA ARG A 152 -2.08 -24.95 4.19
C ARG A 152 -1.58 -23.66 4.88
N SER A 153 -0.27 -23.49 5.03
CA SER A 153 0.32 -22.28 5.59
C SER A 153 0.12 -21.07 4.66
N LEU A 154 0.32 -21.26 3.35
CA LEU A 154 0.04 -20.24 2.33
C LEU A 154 -1.45 -19.87 2.29
N ALA A 155 -2.34 -20.85 2.31
CA ALA A 155 -3.78 -20.62 2.35
C ALA A 155 -4.21 -19.89 3.63
N TYR A 156 -3.55 -20.18 4.76
CA TYR A 156 -3.78 -19.43 6.01
C TYR A 156 -3.38 -17.97 5.85
N LEU A 157 -2.19 -17.66 5.33
CA LEU A 157 -1.77 -16.26 5.13
C LEU A 157 -2.58 -15.52 4.04
N GLY A 158 -3.08 -16.26 3.04
CA GLY A 158 -3.65 -15.66 1.83
C GLY A 158 -2.58 -15.10 0.87
N ILE A 159 -1.35 -15.59 0.96
CA ILE A 159 -0.22 -15.24 0.09
C ILE A 159 -0.14 -16.25 -1.05
N THR A 160 0.12 -15.75 -2.26
CA THR A 160 0.27 -16.59 -3.46
C THR A 160 1.59 -16.41 -4.18
N ASN A 161 2.33 -15.32 -3.92
CA ASN A 161 3.66 -15.13 -4.50
C ASN A 161 4.70 -15.85 -3.66
N LEU A 162 5.49 -16.70 -4.29
CA LEU A 162 6.50 -17.53 -3.68
C LEU A 162 7.84 -17.25 -4.32
N ARG A 163 8.86 -17.04 -3.51
CA ARG A 163 10.23 -17.05 -3.97
C ARG A 163 10.80 -18.46 -3.83
N VAL A 164 11.32 -19.00 -4.92
CA VAL A 164 11.70 -20.41 -5.06
C VAL A 164 12.94 -20.58 -5.93
N GLY A 165 13.73 -21.63 -5.66
CA GLY A 165 14.80 -22.04 -6.56
C GLY A 165 14.28 -22.63 -7.87
N VAL A 166 15.19 -22.75 -8.86
CA VAL A 166 14.91 -23.41 -10.15
C VAL A 166 14.39 -24.85 -9.93
N PRO A 167 13.32 -25.28 -10.64
CA PRO A 167 12.75 -26.61 -10.49
C PRO A 167 13.77 -27.73 -10.72
N THR A 168 13.72 -28.74 -9.86
CA THR A 168 14.43 -30.01 -10.02
C THR A 168 13.45 -31.13 -10.35
N ALA A 169 13.94 -32.31 -10.73
CA ALA A 169 13.06 -33.47 -10.91
C ALA A 169 12.29 -33.86 -9.63
N GLN A 170 12.81 -33.47 -8.46
CA GLN A 170 12.25 -33.75 -7.15
C GLN A 170 11.22 -32.71 -6.74
N THR A 171 11.48 -31.42 -6.99
CA THR A 171 10.61 -30.31 -6.56
C THR A 171 9.52 -29.98 -7.58
N LEU A 172 9.70 -30.33 -8.86
CA LEU A 172 8.74 -29.99 -9.91
C LEU A 172 7.29 -30.42 -9.63
N PRO A 173 6.98 -31.66 -9.17
CA PRO A 173 5.60 -32.04 -8.90
C PRO A 173 4.92 -31.18 -7.85
N GLU A 174 5.66 -30.76 -6.82
CA GLU A 174 5.17 -29.87 -5.76
C GLU A 174 4.92 -28.45 -6.29
N MET A 175 5.85 -27.94 -7.09
CA MET A 175 5.68 -26.63 -7.74
C MET A 175 4.49 -26.62 -8.71
N GLU A 176 4.25 -27.70 -9.47
CA GLU A 176 3.08 -27.85 -10.34
C GLU A 176 1.77 -27.86 -9.53
N ALA A 177 1.75 -28.51 -8.36
CA ALA A 177 0.58 -28.56 -7.49
C ALA A 177 0.27 -27.22 -6.82
N LEU A 178 1.31 -26.49 -6.37
CA LEU A 178 1.18 -25.12 -5.87
C LEU A 178 0.71 -24.17 -6.97
N ALA A 179 1.27 -24.26 -8.18
CA ALA A 179 0.82 -23.50 -9.35
C ALA A 179 -0.67 -23.75 -9.68
N ALA A 180 -1.10 -25.02 -9.63
CA ALA A 180 -2.50 -25.39 -9.85
C ALA A 180 -3.44 -24.81 -8.77
N SER A 181 -2.91 -24.50 -7.59
CA SER A 181 -3.62 -23.84 -6.48
C SER A 181 -3.56 -22.31 -6.53
N GLY A 182 -2.93 -21.75 -7.56
CA GLY A 182 -2.86 -20.30 -7.81
C GLY A 182 -1.55 -19.63 -7.41
N ALA A 183 -0.54 -20.39 -6.97
CA ALA A 183 0.76 -19.81 -6.64
C ALA A 183 1.43 -19.17 -7.87
N LYS A 184 2.19 -18.11 -7.62
CA LYS A 184 3.05 -17.40 -8.57
C LYS A 184 4.49 -17.44 -8.10
N PHE A 185 5.42 -17.64 -9.02
CA PHE A 185 6.81 -17.87 -8.68
C PHE A 185 7.72 -16.73 -9.13
N ASP A 186 8.45 -16.17 -8.18
CA ASP A 186 9.75 -15.58 -8.44
C ASP A 186 10.79 -16.70 -8.39
N VAL A 187 11.46 -16.96 -9.53
CA VAL A 187 12.39 -18.08 -9.67
C VAL A 187 13.82 -17.58 -9.54
N LEU A 188 14.44 -17.86 -8.40
CA LEU A 188 15.83 -17.56 -8.08
C LEU A 188 16.78 -18.42 -8.92
N MET A 189 17.57 -17.75 -9.77
CA MET A 189 18.54 -18.43 -10.64
C MET A 189 19.83 -18.73 -9.88
N PRO A 190 20.21 -20.02 -9.71
CA PRO A 190 21.43 -20.35 -9.01
C PRO A 190 22.66 -19.95 -9.83
N SER A 191 23.71 -19.53 -9.11
CA SER A 191 25.01 -19.19 -9.70
C SER A 191 25.49 -20.27 -10.67
N THR A 192 25.95 -19.86 -11.85
CA THR A 192 26.48 -20.79 -12.85
C THR A 192 27.61 -20.18 -13.67
N SER A 193 28.47 -21.03 -14.24
CA SER A 193 29.74 -20.62 -14.86
C SER A 193 29.71 -20.37 -16.36
N SER A 194 28.61 -20.74 -17.05
CA SER A 194 28.52 -20.63 -18.51
C SER A 194 27.09 -20.45 -19.02
N SER A 195 26.94 -19.83 -20.18
CA SER A 195 25.64 -19.63 -20.84
C SER A 195 24.89 -20.92 -21.16
N SER A 196 25.60 -22.04 -21.39
CA SER A 196 24.96 -23.35 -21.62
C SER A 196 24.27 -23.91 -20.39
N LEU A 197 24.84 -23.67 -19.21
CA LEU A 197 24.22 -24.08 -17.95
C LEU A 197 23.05 -23.16 -17.60
N LEU A 198 23.20 -21.85 -17.83
CA LEU A 198 22.11 -20.87 -17.72
C LEU A 198 20.91 -21.26 -18.60
N THR A 199 21.16 -21.63 -19.86
CA THR A 199 20.11 -22.10 -20.78
C THR A 199 19.45 -23.38 -20.26
N SER A 200 20.22 -24.30 -19.66
CA SER A 200 19.67 -25.51 -19.05
C SER A 200 18.78 -25.21 -17.84
N GLN A 201 19.15 -24.23 -17.01
CA GLN A 201 18.33 -23.77 -15.87
C GLN A 201 17.01 -23.16 -16.35
N LEU A 202 17.03 -22.27 -17.35
CA LEU A 202 15.81 -21.69 -17.92
C LEU A 202 14.90 -22.76 -18.54
N ALA A 203 15.48 -23.77 -19.20
CA ALA A 203 14.70 -24.89 -19.74
C ALA A 203 13.98 -25.71 -18.66
N ALA A 204 14.52 -25.76 -17.43
CA ALA A 204 13.89 -26.45 -16.31
C ALA A 204 12.64 -25.71 -15.77
N ILE A 205 12.50 -24.41 -16.07
CA ILE A 205 11.35 -23.58 -15.68
C ILE A 205 10.14 -23.83 -16.60
N ALA A 206 10.36 -24.28 -17.83
CA ALA A 206 9.31 -24.42 -18.85
C ALA A 206 8.01 -25.13 -18.38
N PRO A 207 8.04 -26.22 -17.57
CA PRO A 207 6.82 -26.86 -17.08
C PRO A 207 5.92 -25.96 -16.23
N ILE A 208 6.48 -24.94 -15.56
CA ILE A 208 5.76 -24.03 -14.67
C ILE A 208 5.68 -22.59 -15.19
N ALA A 209 6.07 -22.33 -16.44
CA ALA A 209 6.18 -20.97 -17.00
C ALA A 209 4.88 -20.14 -16.93
N SER A 210 3.70 -20.78 -16.90
CA SER A 210 2.41 -20.09 -16.73
C SER A 210 2.18 -19.53 -15.31
N ALA A 211 2.95 -20.01 -14.34
CA ALA A 211 2.91 -19.57 -12.95
C ALA A 211 4.10 -18.67 -12.58
N VAL A 212 5.10 -18.51 -13.44
CA VAL A 212 6.21 -17.57 -13.21
C VAL A 212 5.68 -16.14 -13.28
N MET A 213 6.11 -15.31 -12.33
CA MET A 213 5.92 -13.86 -12.34
C MET A 213 7.24 -13.11 -12.49
N ALA A 214 8.35 -13.72 -12.05
CA ALA A 214 9.69 -13.16 -12.19
C ALA A 214 10.77 -14.24 -12.31
N VAL A 215 11.87 -13.89 -12.95
CA VAL A 215 13.14 -14.65 -12.94
C VAL A 215 14.20 -13.76 -12.29
N GLU A 216 14.73 -14.19 -11.14
CA GLU A 216 15.65 -13.40 -10.32
C GLU A 216 17.11 -13.77 -10.59
N GLY A 217 17.98 -12.75 -10.59
CA GLY A 217 19.43 -12.94 -10.58
C GLY A 217 19.94 -13.73 -9.35
N PRO A 218 21.21 -14.14 -9.34
CA PRO A 218 21.76 -14.98 -8.29
C PRO A 218 21.81 -14.30 -6.93
N ASN A 219 21.58 -15.12 -5.89
CA ASN A 219 21.53 -14.71 -4.49
C ASN A 219 22.88 -14.23 -3.96
N GLU A 220 22.91 -13.04 -3.35
CA GLU A 220 24.00 -12.51 -2.51
C GLU A 220 25.41 -12.90 -2.98
N VAL A 221 25.71 -12.61 -4.26
CA VAL A 221 26.87 -13.15 -4.97
C VAL A 221 28.24 -12.84 -4.33
N ASN A 222 28.28 -11.88 -3.41
CA ASN A 222 29.47 -11.48 -2.67
C ASN A 222 29.71 -12.28 -1.38
N LEU A 223 28.71 -13.02 -0.87
CA LEU A 223 28.84 -13.81 0.35
C LEU A 223 29.18 -15.28 0.07
N THR A 224 28.88 -15.77 -1.13
CA THR A 224 29.17 -17.15 -1.53
C THR A 224 30.52 -17.30 -2.26
N SER A 225 31.24 -18.38 -1.98
CA SER A 225 32.43 -18.79 -2.75
C SER A 225 32.09 -19.42 -4.10
N ASP A 226 30.82 -19.76 -4.32
CA ASP A 226 30.39 -20.59 -5.44
C ASP A 226 30.03 -19.75 -6.66
N PHE A 227 29.92 -18.43 -6.51
CA PHE A 227 29.73 -17.54 -7.64
C PHE A 227 30.98 -17.50 -8.54
N SER A 228 30.78 -17.85 -9.81
CA SER A 228 31.77 -17.72 -10.86
C SER A 228 31.06 -17.60 -12.20
N TRP A 229 31.39 -16.58 -12.98
CA TRP A 229 30.92 -16.42 -14.36
C TRP A 229 32.11 -16.32 -15.30
N ASN A 230 32.18 -17.23 -16.27
CA ASN A 230 33.32 -17.35 -17.20
C ASN A 230 34.70 -17.39 -16.48
N GLY A 231 34.75 -18.04 -15.31
CA GLY A 231 35.97 -18.19 -14.52
C GLY A 231 36.35 -16.99 -13.65
N SER A 232 35.47 -16.00 -13.49
CA SER A 232 35.67 -14.82 -12.64
C SER A 232 34.58 -14.70 -11.57
N SER A 233 34.98 -14.32 -10.36
CA SER A 233 34.11 -14.10 -9.19
C SER A 233 33.91 -12.61 -8.87
N THR A 234 34.35 -11.70 -9.73
CA THR A 234 34.27 -10.26 -9.47
C THR A 234 32.84 -9.73 -9.63
N LEU A 235 32.52 -8.58 -9.01
CA LEU A 235 31.24 -7.89 -9.24
C LEU A 235 30.98 -7.55 -10.70
N GLY A 236 32.03 -7.23 -11.48
CA GLY A 236 31.87 -7.06 -12.94
C GLY A 236 31.49 -8.35 -13.69
N ALA A 237 31.87 -9.52 -13.15
CA ALA A 237 31.44 -10.81 -13.68
C ALA A 237 29.99 -11.12 -13.28
N ALA A 238 29.55 -10.71 -12.08
CA ALA A 238 28.16 -10.74 -11.67
C ALA A 238 27.26 -9.84 -12.54
N ALA A 239 27.69 -8.62 -12.83
CA ALA A 239 26.99 -7.73 -13.77
C ALA A 239 26.89 -8.34 -15.19
N ALA A 240 27.96 -8.99 -15.66
CA ALA A 240 27.96 -9.69 -16.94
C ALA A 240 27.06 -10.95 -16.93
N TYR A 241 26.95 -11.64 -15.80
CA TYR A 241 25.98 -12.71 -15.59
C TYR A 241 24.55 -12.15 -15.72
N GLN A 242 24.23 -11.08 -14.99
CA GLN A 242 22.89 -10.47 -15.01
C GLN A 242 22.48 -10.08 -16.42
N SER A 243 23.40 -9.47 -17.18
CA SER A 243 23.17 -9.11 -18.59
C SER A 243 22.88 -10.34 -19.47
N ALA A 244 23.56 -11.47 -19.20
CA ALA A 244 23.33 -12.70 -19.93
C ALA A 244 22.02 -13.40 -19.54
N LEU A 245 21.64 -13.35 -18.26
CA LEU A 245 20.34 -13.82 -17.77
C LEU A 245 19.21 -13.05 -18.45
N TYR A 246 19.23 -11.72 -18.39
CA TYR A 246 18.22 -10.88 -19.00
C TYR A 246 18.03 -11.19 -20.50
N ALA A 247 19.14 -11.22 -21.26
CA ALA A 247 19.09 -11.55 -22.68
C ALA A 247 18.54 -12.97 -22.96
N ALA A 248 18.79 -13.93 -22.07
CA ALA A 248 18.30 -15.29 -22.22
C ALA A 248 16.80 -15.44 -21.86
N VAL A 249 16.31 -14.69 -20.86
CA VAL A 249 14.88 -14.62 -20.52
C VAL A 249 14.10 -13.97 -21.68
N GLU A 250 14.57 -12.82 -22.19
CA GLU A 250 13.97 -12.13 -23.34
C GLU A 250 13.93 -13.02 -24.60
N ALA A 251 14.92 -13.91 -24.76
CA ALA A 251 14.98 -14.86 -25.87
C ALA A 251 14.09 -16.11 -25.67
N THR A 252 13.49 -16.29 -24.48
CA THR A 252 12.64 -17.43 -24.12
C THR A 252 11.17 -17.01 -24.17
N PRO A 253 10.40 -17.38 -25.23
CA PRO A 253 9.07 -16.81 -25.47
C PRO A 253 8.07 -16.96 -24.31
N ASP A 254 8.15 -18.04 -23.55
CA ASP A 254 7.23 -18.31 -22.44
C ASP A 254 7.56 -17.47 -21.18
N LEU A 255 8.77 -16.89 -21.11
CA LEU A 255 9.28 -16.10 -19.98
C LEU A 255 9.51 -14.62 -20.32
N ALA A 256 9.56 -14.24 -21.61
CA ALA A 256 9.76 -12.85 -22.05
C ALA A 256 8.64 -11.87 -21.63
N LYS A 257 7.56 -12.38 -21.03
CA LYS A 257 6.45 -11.61 -20.44
C LYS A 257 6.67 -11.31 -18.95
N ASP A 258 7.58 -12.01 -18.31
CA ASP A 258 7.77 -12.01 -16.86
C ASP A 258 8.85 -11.00 -16.47
N ALA A 259 8.82 -10.54 -15.22
CA ALA A 259 9.84 -9.62 -14.72
C ALA A 259 11.21 -10.30 -14.63
N VAL A 260 12.28 -9.51 -14.73
CA VAL A 260 13.65 -9.95 -14.46
C VAL A 260 14.18 -9.14 -13.31
N TYR A 261 14.20 -9.72 -12.11
CA TYR A 261 14.73 -9.08 -10.93
C TYR A 261 16.25 -9.13 -10.95
N SER A 262 16.89 -8.03 -10.54
CA SER A 262 18.34 -7.98 -10.42
C SER A 262 18.85 -9.00 -9.39
N LEU A 263 20.12 -9.40 -9.53
CA LEU A 263 20.86 -10.08 -8.47
C LEU A 263 20.94 -9.23 -7.20
N THR A 264 21.26 -9.89 -6.08
CA THR A 264 21.38 -9.26 -4.77
C THR A 264 22.82 -9.32 -4.23
N LEU A 265 23.12 -8.43 -3.27
CA LEU A 265 24.36 -8.41 -2.51
C LEU A 265 24.07 -8.37 -1.01
N GLY A 266 24.71 -9.24 -0.24
CA GLY A 266 24.53 -9.35 1.20
C GLY A 266 25.52 -8.48 1.98
N GLY A 267 25.02 -7.66 2.92
CA GLY A 267 25.85 -6.94 3.90
C GLY A 267 26.84 -5.90 3.35
N VAL A 268 26.59 -5.36 2.15
CA VAL A 268 27.46 -4.34 1.54
C VAL A 268 26.83 -2.95 1.56
N GLY A 269 27.66 -1.90 1.62
CA GLY A 269 27.23 -0.51 1.46
C GLY A 269 27.26 -0.02 0.01
N ALA A 270 27.10 1.29 -0.19
CA ALA A 270 26.99 1.93 -1.51
C ALA A 270 28.13 1.60 -2.49
N SER A 271 29.35 1.37 -2.00
CA SER A 271 30.49 1.00 -2.86
C SER A 271 30.36 -0.40 -3.46
N GLY A 272 29.68 -1.32 -2.79
CA GLY A 272 29.41 -2.67 -3.30
C GLY A 272 28.43 -2.62 -4.47
N TYR A 273 27.28 -1.98 -4.26
CA TYR A 273 26.27 -1.78 -5.32
C TYR A 273 26.82 -0.95 -6.49
N ALA A 274 27.57 0.13 -6.23
CA ALA A 274 28.24 0.89 -7.28
C ALA A 274 29.27 0.06 -8.07
N GLY A 275 29.84 -0.98 -7.45
CA GLY A 275 30.77 -1.92 -8.09
C GLY A 275 30.14 -2.83 -9.15
N LEU A 276 28.81 -2.98 -9.15
CA LEU A 276 28.05 -3.66 -10.21
C LEU A 276 27.92 -2.80 -11.48
N GLY A 277 28.04 -1.48 -11.33
CA GLY A 277 27.68 -0.53 -12.39
C GLY A 277 26.16 -0.37 -12.53
N ASN A 278 25.72 0.17 -13.66
CA ASN A 278 24.29 0.36 -13.96
C ASN A 278 23.75 -0.88 -14.70
N LEU A 279 22.84 -1.59 -14.05
CA LEU A 279 22.16 -2.80 -14.49
C LEU A 279 20.76 -2.55 -15.06
N SER A 280 20.32 -1.31 -15.23
CA SER A 280 18.95 -1.03 -15.67
C SER A 280 18.59 -1.50 -17.08
N ALA A 281 19.60 -1.81 -17.91
CA ALA A 281 19.38 -2.46 -19.20
C ALA A 281 19.37 -4.00 -19.11
N ALA A 282 19.51 -4.56 -17.92
CA ALA A 282 19.68 -5.98 -17.62
C ALA A 282 18.73 -6.48 -16.51
N ALA A 283 17.72 -5.69 -16.16
CA ALA A 283 16.68 -6.02 -15.21
C ALA A 283 15.42 -5.21 -15.55
N THR A 284 14.25 -5.69 -15.14
CA THR A 284 13.02 -4.88 -15.09
C THR A 284 12.86 -4.18 -13.75
N ASP A 285 13.42 -4.77 -12.69
CA ASP A 285 13.35 -4.28 -11.32
C ASP A 285 14.71 -4.46 -10.62
N GLY A 286 15.13 -3.43 -9.91
CA GLY A 286 16.19 -3.53 -8.91
C GLY A 286 15.78 -4.46 -7.77
N ASN A 287 16.77 -5.03 -7.08
CA ASN A 287 16.52 -5.97 -6.01
C ASN A 287 17.51 -5.76 -4.86
N MET A 288 17.07 -6.10 -3.65
CA MET A 288 17.87 -6.03 -2.43
C MET A 288 17.37 -7.01 -1.37
N HIS A 289 18.27 -7.41 -0.49
CA HIS A 289 17.93 -8.02 0.78
C HIS A 289 18.19 -7.02 1.90
N VAL A 290 17.23 -6.91 2.83
CA VAL A 290 17.35 -6.00 3.96
C VAL A 290 17.02 -6.74 5.25
N TYR A 291 17.93 -6.64 6.22
CA TYR A 291 17.78 -7.27 7.54
C TYR A 291 18.13 -6.27 8.63
N TYR A 292 17.38 -6.33 9.73
CA TYR A 292 17.34 -5.29 10.75
C TYR A 292 18.24 -5.65 11.92
N GLN A 293 19.52 -5.31 11.79
CA GLN A 293 20.50 -5.58 12.84
C GLN A 293 20.06 -5.01 14.17
N ASN A 294 20.25 -5.79 15.24
CA ASN A 294 19.91 -5.39 16.62
C ASN A 294 18.43 -5.10 16.85
N GLY A 295 17.52 -5.60 16.01
CA GLY A 295 16.08 -5.35 16.17
C GLY A 295 15.72 -3.86 16.09
N LEU A 296 16.39 -3.12 15.20
CA LEU A 296 16.04 -1.74 14.92
C LEU A 296 14.66 -1.66 14.21
N PRO A 297 13.88 -0.59 14.41
CA PRO A 297 12.66 -0.34 13.64
C PRO A 297 12.90 -0.31 12.12
N PRO A 298 11.92 -0.69 11.29
CA PRO A 298 12.14 -0.98 9.88
C PRO A 298 12.39 0.27 9.01
N ALA A 299 11.60 1.34 9.12
CA ALA A 299 11.58 2.44 8.14
C ALA A 299 12.96 2.99 7.77
N SER A 300 13.78 3.35 8.76
CA SER A 300 15.08 3.96 8.51
C SER A 300 16.08 3.00 7.84
N THR A 301 16.02 1.71 8.18
CA THR A 301 16.89 0.68 7.61
C THR A 301 16.47 0.34 6.19
N LEU A 302 15.15 0.25 5.97
CA LEU A 302 14.56 0.02 4.66
C LEU A 302 14.89 1.16 3.69
N GLN A 303 14.69 2.42 4.09
CA GLN A 303 15.04 3.60 3.29
C GLN A 303 16.52 3.64 2.90
N TYR A 304 17.41 3.29 3.83
CA TYR A 304 18.83 3.15 3.54
C TYR A 304 19.08 2.07 2.49
N ALA A 305 18.47 0.89 2.64
CA ALA A 305 18.59 -0.21 1.69
C ALA A 305 18.07 0.16 0.29
N LEU A 306 16.93 0.84 0.19
CA LEU A 306 16.38 1.33 -1.09
C LEU A 306 17.35 2.28 -1.81
N GLY A 307 18.03 3.16 -1.06
CA GLY A 307 19.10 4.00 -1.61
C GLY A 307 20.29 3.21 -2.17
N LEU A 308 20.58 2.03 -1.61
CA LEU A 308 21.61 1.13 -2.12
C LEU A 308 21.16 0.43 -3.41
N ALA A 309 19.96 -0.16 -3.42
CA ALA A 309 19.41 -0.88 -4.57
C ALA A 309 19.36 0.02 -5.82
N THR A 310 18.86 1.24 -5.66
CA THR A 310 18.74 2.25 -6.73
C THR A 310 20.09 2.75 -7.25
N THR A 311 21.21 2.46 -6.59
CA THR A 311 22.55 2.79 -7.09
C THR A 311 22.91 1.96 -8.33
N SER A 312 22.51 0.68 -8.37
CA SER A 312 22.77 -0.21 -9.51
C SER A 312 21.65 -0.24 -10.54
N THR A 313 20.42 0.13 -10.18
CA THR A 313 19.25 0.15 -11.09
C THR A 313 18.50 1.49 -11.01
N PRO A 314 19.14 2.63 -11.35
CA PRO A 314 18.59 3.96 -11.07
C PRO A 314 17.36 4.35 -11.90
N SER A 315 16.99 3.60 -12.94
CA SER A 315 15.80 3.88 -13.76
C SER A 315 14.64 2.93 -13.52
N ASP A 316 14.79 1.97 -12.62
CA ASP A 316 13.86 0.87 -12.49
C ASP A 316 13.21 0.90 -11.10
N PRO A 317 11.97 0.37 -10.97
CA PRO A 317 11.41 0.06 -9.67
C PRO A 317 12.28 -0.91 -8.86
N THR A 318 12.01 -1.03 -7.56
CA THR A 318 12.73 -1.94 -6.66
C THR A 318 11.77 -2.99 -6.08
N VAL A 319 12.25 -4.22 -5.95
CA VAL A 319 11.65 -5.30 -5.16
C VAL A 319 12.55 -5.68 -3.99
N ILE A 320 11.98 -6.38 -3.01
CA ILE A 320 12.71 -7.00 -1.91
C ILE A 320 12.42 -8.49 -1.94
N THR A 321 13.40 -9.28 -2.35
CA THR A 321 13.24 -10.74 -2.45
C THR A 321 13.58 -11.48 -1.17
N GLU A 322 14.23 -10.85 -0.18
CA GLU A 322 14.36 -11.41 1.17
C GLU A 322 14.42 -10.28 2.21
N THR A 323 13.54 -10.34 3.21
CA THR A 323 13.56 -9.48 4.41
C THR A 323 12.72 -10.12 5.50
N ASN A 324 13.08 -9.96 6.77
CA ASN A 324 12.27 -10.25 7.96
C ASN A 324 13.11 -9.91 9.22
N TYR A 325 12.51 -10.07 10.40
CA TYR A 325 13.17 -10.30 11.66
C TYR A 325 13.20 -11.80 12.01
N THR A 326 14.31 -12.26 12.59
CA THR A 326 14.38 -13.58 13.24
C THR A 326 13.90 -13.50 14.69
N SER A 327 13.31 -14.59 15.20
CA SER A 327 12.76 -14.66 16.56
C SER A 327 13.55 -15.55 17.55
N ALA A 328 14.81 -15.89 17.27
CA ALA A 328 15.70 -16.67 18.13
C ALA A 328 16.19 -15.86 19.37
N PRO A 329 15.57 -15.99 20.56
CA PRO A 329 15.81 -15.07 21.70
C PRO A 329 17.25 -15.07 22.24
N MET A 330 18.02 -16.12 21.97
CA MET A 330 19.39 -16.32 22.47
C MET A 330 20.48 -15.92 21.46
N ILE A 331 20.10 -15.46 20.25
CA ILE A 331 21.03 -15.10 19.18
C ILE A 331 21.14 -13.58 19.08
N SER A 332 22.38 -13.09 19.04
CA SER A 332 22.64 -11.66 18.84
C SER A 332 22.15 -11.22 17.46
N GLY A 333 21.33 -10.17 17.43
CA GLY A 333 20.72 -9.67 16.20
C GLY A 333 19.27 -10.13 16.00
N SER A 334 18.76 -11.00 16.87
CA SER A 334 17.37 -11.45 16.87
C SER A 334 16.46 -10.61 17.76
N VAL A 335 15.14 -10.75 17.57
CA VAL A 335 14.09 -10.21 18.43
C VAL A 335 13.25 -11.33 19.07
N SER A 336 12.26 -10.99 19.89
CA SER A 336 11.24 -11.95 20.35
C SER A 336 10.12 -12.14 19.32
N VAL A 337 9.37 -13.23 19.43
CA VAL A 337 8.24 -13.56 18.53
C VAL A 337 7.22 -12.41 18.42
N ASP A 338 6.96 -11.71 19.52
CA ASP A 338 6.00 -10.59 19.56
C ASP A 338 6.56 -9.32 18.91
N VAL A 339 7.88 -9.11 18.96
CA VAL A 339 8.53 -7.98 18.27
C VAL A 339 8.65 -8.27 16.78
N GLN A 340 8.93 -9.51 16.38
CA GLN A 340 8.89 -9.94 14.97
C GLN A 340 7.52 -9.59 14.36
N ALA A 341 6.43 -9.98 15.03
CA ALA A 341 5.07 -9.73 14.55
C ALA A 341 4.76 -8.24 14.33
N ARG A 342 5.23 -7.36 15.22
CA ARG A 342 5.00 -5.92 15.12
C ARG A 342 5.83 -5.27 14.02
N TYR A 343 7.13 -5.54 14.01
CA TYR A 343 8.02 -4.94 13.04
C TYR A 343 7.85 -5.47 11.62
N ASP A 344 7.41 -6.72 11.43
CA ASP A 344 7.06 -7.19 10.09
C ASP A 344 5.80 -6.52 9.55
N LEU A 345 4.81 -6.23 10.40
CA LEU A 345 3.64 -5.47 9.97
C LEU A 345 4.03 -4.05 9.55
N ASP A 346 4.86 -3.37 10.35
CA ASP A 346 5.41 -2.04 10.05
C ASP A 346 6.20 -2.06 8.73
N LEU A 347 7.13 -3.01 8.58
CA LEU A 347 7.92 -3.25 7.37
C LEU A 347 7.06 -3.35 6.11
N LEU A 348 5.98 -4.13 6.15
CA LEU A 348 5.10 -4.29 4.98
C LEU A 348 4.43 -2.96 4.59
N MET A 349 4.08 -2.11 5.57
CA MET A 349 3.51 -0.79 5.32
C MET A 349 4.55 0.16 4.75
N ASP A 350 5.75 0.20 5.33
CA ASP A 350 6.84 1.04 4.84
C ASP A 350 7.25 0.68 3.41
N ALA A 351 7.50 -0.61 3.14
CA ALA A 351 7.91 -1.08 1.81
C ALA A 351 6.91 -0.65 0.74
N THR A 352 5.61 -0.83 1.04
CA THR A 352 4.55 -0.40 0.12
C THR A 352 4.52 1.11 -0.04
N LYS A 353 4.61 1.86 1.06
CA LYS A 353 4.59 3.32 1.05
C LYS A 353 5.77 3.90 0.25
N ASP A 354 6.93 3.26 0.36
CA ASP A 354 8.18 3.66 -0.30
C ASP A 354 8.25 3.22 -1.76
N GLY A 355 7.20 2.57 -2.27
CA GLY A 355 7.05 2.21 -3.67
C GLY A 355 7.74 0.90 -4.07
N VAL A 356 8.05 0.03 -3.12
CA VAL A 356 8.52 -1.34 -3.39
C VAL A 356 7.42 -2.13 -4.09
N GLN A 357 7.74 -2.74 -5.23
CA GLN A 357 6.73 -3.41 -6.07
C GLN A 357 6.32 -4.77 -5.53
N ALA A 358 7.25 -5.49 -4.88
CA ALA A 358 7.01 -6.77 -4.23
C ALA A 358 7.95 -6.93 -3.03
N THR A 359 7.43 -7.49 -1.94
CA THR A 359 8.19 -7.75 -0.69
C THR A 359 7.99 -9.19 -0.28
N PHE A 360 9.07 -9.95 -0.24
CA PHE A 360 9.10 -11.36 0.13
C PHE A 360 9.64 -11.52 1.56
N LEU A 361 8.81 -12.09 2.43
CA LEU A 361 9.20 -12.38 3.81
C LEU A 361 10.02 -13.67 3.88
N TYR A 362 11.23 -13.58 4.44
CA TYR A 362 12.07 -14.73 4.75
C TYR A 362 11.77 -15.22 6.17
N GLU A 363 11.07 -16.33 6.39
CA GLU A 363 10.60 -17.33 5.42
C GLU A 363 9.28 -17.96 5.90
N LEU A 364 8.68 -18.86 5.13
CA LEU A 364 7.38 -19.43 5.48
C LEU A 364 7.42 -20.26 6.77
N LEU A 365 8.34 -21.23 6.88
CA LEU A 365 8.44 -22.18 7.99
C LEU A 365 9.81 -22.05 8.63
N ASP A 366 9.91 -22.17 9.95
CA ASP A 366 11.20 -22.44 10.58
C ASP A 366 11.79 -23.73 9.97
N GLU A 367 13.06 -23.68 9.54
CA GLU A 367 13.69 -24.80 8.82
C GLU A 367 13.66 -26.11 9.63
N GLN A 368 13.92 -26.07 10.93
CA GLN A 368 13.91 -27.24 11.81
C GLN A 368 13.39 -26.90 13.22
N VAL A 369 13.14 -27.95 14.02
CA VAL A 369 12.86 -27.79 15.45
C VAL A 369 14.17 -27.53 16.20
N ASP A 370 14.36 -26.32 16.71
CA ASP A 370 15.54 -25.95 17.52
C ASP A 370 15.18 -25.61 18.98
N PRO A 371 15.05 -26.61 19.87
CA PRO A 371 14.63 -26.40 21.25
C PRO A 371 15.69 -25.71 22.13
N LYS A 372 16.83 -25.33 21.56
CA LYS A 372 17.93 -24.66 22.26
C LYS A 372 18.12 -23.22 21.84
N ASP A 373 17.39 -22.74 20.84
CA ASP A 373 17.49 -21.38 20.29
C ASP A 373 18.93 -21.01 19.90
N THR A 374 19.61 -21.92 19.23
CA THR A 374 21.03 -21.80 18.85
C THR A 374 21.28 -21.58 17.37
N ASN A 375 20.29 -21.76 16.51
CA ASN A 375 20.39 -21.53 15.07
C ASN A 375 19.40 -20.45 14.63
N ASN A 376 19.86 -19.47 13.86
CA ASN A 376 19.01 -18.35 13.45
C ASN A 376 18.06 -18.73 12.33
N GLU A 377 18.50 -19.62 11.44
CA GLU A 377 17.71 -20.15 10.32
C GLU A 377 16.48 -20.92 10.81
N ASP A 378 16.57 -21.55 11.98
CA ASP A 378 15.45 -22.28 12.58
C ASP A 378 14.42 -21.37 13.27
N HIS A 379 14.48 -20.04 13.08
CA HIS A 379 13.63 -19.05 13.77
C HIS A 379 13.19 -17.85 12.92
N PHE A 380 13.47 -17.84 11.61
CA PHE A 380 12.96 -16.80 10.68
C PHE A 380 11.51 -17.04 10.24
N GLY A 381 11.01 -18.26 10.41
CA GLY A 381 9.70 -18.68 9.92
C GLY A 381 8.56 -17.81 10.41
N LEU A 382 7.57 -17.60 9.55
CA LEU A 382 6.26 -17.08 9.95
C LEU A 382 5.47 -18.15 10.74
N PHE A 383 5.76 -19.42 10.49
CA PHE A 383 5.24 -20.57 11.21
C PHE A 383 6.38 -21.34 11.86
N ASN A 384 6.08 -22.01 12.97
CA ASN A 384 6.99 -23.01 13.51
C ASN A 384 7.15 -24.18 12.52
N ALA A 385 8.20 -24.98 12.69
CA ALA A 385 8.52 -26.15 11.86
C ALA A 385 7.36 -27.17 11.66
N ASP A 386 6.41 -27.25 12.59
CA ASP A 386 5.23 -28.14 12.49
C ASP A 386 4.04 -27.51 11.74
N GLY A 387 4.15 -26.24 11.37
CA GLY A 387 3.09 -25.45 10.73
C GLY A 387 2.13 -24.76 11.66
N THR A 388 2.40 -24.74 12.96
CA THR A 388 1.64 -23.87 13.87
C THR A 388 2.02 -22.41 13.63
N PRO A 389 1.04 -21.50 13.44
CA PRO A 389 1.35 -20.09 13.17
C PRO A 389 2.02 -19.44 14.37
N LYS A 390 3.09 -18.67 14.14
CA LYS A 390 3.61 -17.73 15.13
C LYS A 390 2.71 -16.48 15.15
N GLU A 391 2.99 -15.57 16.07
CA GLU A 391 2.22 -14.32 16.19
C GLU A 391 2.24 -13.53 14.88
N VAL A 392 3.38 -13.47 14.20
CA VAL A 392 3.51 -12.81 12.89
C VAL A 392 2.58 -13.41 11.81
N ALA A 393 2.49 -14.75 11.70
CA ALA A 393 1.57 -15.37 10.74
C ALA A 393 0.11 -15.06 11.05
N THR A 394 -0.25 -15.02 12.34
CA THR A 394 -1.60 -14.64 12.77
C THR A 394 -1.89 -13.18 12.43
N ALA A 395 -0.91 -12.29 12.68
CA ALA A 395 -1.03 -10.87 12.40
C ALA A 395 -1.19 -10.58 10.89
N ILE A 396 -0.38 -11.23 10.05
CA ILE A 396 -0.48 -11.14 8.59
C ILE A 396 -1.81 -11.71 8.10
N HIS A 397 -2.27 -12.85 8.63
CA HIS A 397 -3.59 -13.40 8.29
C HIS A 397 -4.71 -12.39 8.55
N ASN A 398 -4.72 -11.76 9.71
CA ASN A 398 -5.72 -10.75 10.08
C ASN A 398 -5.63 -9.50 9.22
N LEU A 399 -4.42 -9.01 8.93
CA LEU A 399 -4.18 -7.91 7.99
C LEU A 399 -4.78 -8.23 6.61
N MET A 400 -4.44 -9.39 6.06
CA MET A 400 -4.89 -9.84 4.74
C MET A 400 -6.41 -10.08 4.68
N ALA A 401 -7.01 -10.54 5.78
CA ALA A 401 -8.44 -10.70 5.92
C ALA A 401 -9.16 -9.35 5.98
N THR A 402 -8.62 -8.39 6.75
CA THR A 402 -9.20 -7.04 6.89
C THR A 402 -9.15 -6.29 5.56
N LEU A 403 -8.03 -6.38 4.83
CA LEU A 403 -7.85 -5.72 3.53
C LEU A 403 -8.45 -6.53 2.35
N SER A 404 -9.27 -7.54 2.62
CA SER A 404 -9.82 -8.39 1.56
C SER A 404 -10.77 -7.63 0.65
N ASP A 405 -10.49 -7.67 -0.65
CA ASP A 405 -11.32 -7.09 -1.70
C ASP A 405 -11.64 -8.18 -2.74
N THR A 406 -12.85 -8.73 -2.65
CA THR A 406 -13.30 -9.85 -3.50
C THR A 406 -14.15 -9.39 -4.68
N GLY A 407 -14.32 -8.08 -4.86
CA GLY A 407 -15.08 -7.54 -5.99
C GLY A 407 -14.39 -7.86 -7.31
N SER A 408 -15.19 -8.06 -8.37
CA SER A 408 -14.66 -8.40 -9.71
C SER A 408 -13.76 -7.31 -10.29
N ALA A 409 -13.91 -6.06 -9.84
CA ALA A 409 -13.10 -4.93 -10.24
C ALA A 409 -11.86 -4.69 -9.37
N ALA A 410 -11.62 -5.50 -8.32
CA ALA A 410 -10.59 -5.30 -7.30
C ALA A 410 -9.19 -5.01 -7.85
N SER A 411 -8.81 -5.55 -9.01
CA SER A 411 -7.51 -5.33 -9.64
C SER A 411 -7.48 -4.23 -10.70
N THR A 412 -8.63 -3.68 -11.11
CA THR A 412 -8.75 -2.85 -12.33
C THR A 412 -9.34 -1.46 -12.10
N PHE A 413 -10.07 -1.24 -11.01
CA PHE A 413 -10.63 0.08 -10.73
C PHE A 413 -9.53 1.12 -10.49
N THR A 414 -9.84 2.39 -10.76
CA THR A 414 -8.95 3.50 -10.41
C THR A 414 -9.29 3.96 -9.01
N PRO A 415 -8.38 3.88 -8.03
CA PRO A 415 -8.65 4.40 -6.70
C PRO A 415 -8.93 5.89 -6.72
N GLY A 416 -9.88 6.31 -5.90
CA GLY A 416 -10.13 7.68 -5.52
C GLY A 416 -9.15 8.16 -4.44
N ALA A 417 -9.64 9.10 -3.63
CA ALA A 417 -8.85 9.78 -2.62
C ALA A 417 -9.74 10.15 -1.42
N LEU A 418 -9.14 10.16 -0.22
CA LEU A 418 -9.81 10.54 1.02
C LEU A 418 -9.18 11.81 1.61
N ALA A 419 -10.02 12.79 1.93
CA ALA A 419 -9.58 14.01 2.61
C ALA A 419 -9.72 13.86 4.14
N TYR A 420 -8.58 13.89 4.84
CA TYR A 420 -8.50 13.80 6.28
C TYR A 420 -7.27 14.54 6.81
N THR A 421 -7.29 14.86 8.10
CA THR A 421 -6.13 15.35 8.87
C THR A 421 -5.86 14.43 10.04
N ILE A 422 -4.59 14.28 10.42
CA ILE A 422 -4.20 13.54 11.62
C ILE A 422 -3.47 14.44 12.60
N SER A 423 -3.78 14.29 13.89
CA SER A 423 -3.08 14.95 15.00
C SER A 423 -2.73 13.94 16.09
N GLY A 424 -1.63 14.16 16.82
CA GLY A 424 -1.18 13.28 17.91
C GLY A 424 -0.48 12.00 17.45
N LEU A 425 -0.10 11.92 16.17
CA LEU A 425 0.66 10.80 15.62
C LEU A 425 2.15 10.95 16.00
N PRO A 426 2.81 9.93 16.57
CA PRO A 426 4.22 10.03 17.00
C PRO A 426 5.19 10.41 15.88
N ALA A 427 6.38 10.91 16.21
CA ALA A 427 7.40 11.27 15.22
C ALA A 427 7.79 10.10 14.28
N SER A 428 7.78 8.87 14.80
CA SER A 428 8.00 7.62 14.05
C SER A 428 6.75 7.09 13.33
N GLY A 429 5.66 7.86 13.31
CA GLY A 429 4.38 7.42 12.78
C GLY A 429 4.08 7.87 11.37
N ASP A 430 3.42 7.01 10.63
CA ASP A 430 3.05 7.22 9.23
C ASP A 430 1.67 6.63 8.89
N THR A 431 1.25 6.82 7.64
CA THR A 431 -0.01 6.34 7.09
C THR A 431 0.09 5.88 5.65
N LEU A 432 -0.83 4.98 5.30
CA LEU A 432 -1.03 4.47 3.95
C LEU A 432 -2.53 4.36 3.70
N LEU A 433 -3.01 4.97 2.62
CA LEU A 433 -4.42 4.91 2.24
C LEU A 433 -4.63 3.88 1.14
N MET A 434 -5.53 2.94 1.39
CA MET A 434 -5.99 1.97 0.42
C MET A 434 -7.49 2.15 0.16
N GLU A 435 -7.95 1.66 -0.99
CA GLU A 435 -9.38 1.57 -1.32
C GLU A 435 -9.70 0.16 -1.80
N LYS A 436 -10.90 -0.29 -1.46
CA LYS A 436 -11.53 -1.53 -1.93
C LYS A 436 -12.49 -1.22 -3.08
N SER A 437 -12.74 -2.18 -3.95
CA SER A 437 -13.62 -2.01 -5.12
C SER A 437 -15.09 -1.71 -4.79
N ASN A 438 -15.50 -1.88 -3.53
CA ASN A 438 -16.81 -1.45 -3.02
C ASN A 438 -16.86 0.05 -2.64
N GLY A 439 -15.74 0.78 -2.73
CA GLY A 439 -15.61 2.19 -2.38
C GLY A 439 -15.27 2.47 -0.91
N ALA A 440 -15.06 1.44 -0.09
CA ALA A 440 -14.53 1.62 1.26
C ALA A 440 -13.03 1.96 1.21
N PHE A 441 -12.59 2.87 2.07
CA PHE A 441 -11.18 3.19 2.25
C PHE A 441 -10.63 2.46 3.48
N ASP A 442 -9.42 1.94 3.40
CA ASP A 442 -8.66 1.45 4.54
C ASP A 442 -7.48 2.41 4.77
N LEU A 443 -7.59 3.27 5.78
CA LEU A 443 -6.50 4.14 6.22
C LEU A 443 -5.68 3.41 7.29
N VAL A 444 -4.50 2.94 6.92
CA VAL A 444 -3.55 2.35 7.86
C VAL A 444 -2.78 3.46 8.57
N VAL A 445 -2.69 3.38 9.89
CA VAL A 445 -1.97 4.34 10.75
C VAL A 445 -1.08 3.56 11.71
N TRP A 446 0.24 3.81 11.70
CA TRP A 446 1.20 3.10 12.55
C TRP A 446 2.24 4.05 13.13
N ALA A 447 3.05 3.54 14.05
CA ALA A 447 4.25 4.19 14.55
C ALA A 447 5.30 3.17 14.92
N GLU A 448 6.58 3.57 14.79
CA GLU A 448 7.70 2.62 14.89
C GLU A 448 8.70 3.02 15.98
N PRO A 449 8.29 3.06 17.26
CA PRO A 449 9.26 3.24 18.33
C PRO A 449 10.23 2.05 18.42
N GLU A 450 11.38 2.27 19.04
CA GLU A 450 12.29 1.18 19.42
C GLU A 450 11.61 0.32 20.52
N ILE A 451 11.22 -0.90 20.17
CA ILE A 451 10.54 -1.87 21.05
C ILE A 451 11.43 -3.08 21.39
N TRP A 452 12.71 -3.03 21.04
CA TRP A 452 13.69 -4.07 21.37
C TRP A 452 14.95 -3.52 21.99
N ASN A 453 15.41 -4.14 23.08
CA ASN A 453 16.72 -3.86 23.65
C ASN A 453 17.70 -4.96 23.28
N ALA A 454 18.49 -4.75 22.23
CA ALA A 454 19.48 -5.73 21.77
C ALA A 454 20.60 -6.03 22.76
N LYS A 455 20.86 -5.16 23.76
CA LYS A 455 21.90 -5.40 24.76
C LYS A 455 21.46 -6.41 25.82
N THR A 456 20.17 -6.42 26.13
CA THR A 456 19.58 -7.30 27.14
C THR A 456 18.74 -8.42 26.54
N SER A 457 18.51 -8.40 25.23
CA SER A 457 17.62 -9.30 24.50
C SER A 457 16.21 -9.32 25.12
N THR A 458 15.63 -8.14 25.31
CA THR A 458 14.30 -8.00 25.93
C THR A 458 13.45 -6.96 25.21
N PRO A 459 12.12 -7.15 25.14
CA PRO A 459 11.21 -6.13 24.62
C PRO A 459 11.24 -4.83 25.44
N ILE A 460 10.98 -3.72 24.76
CA ILE A 460 10.71 -2.40 25.33
C ILE A 460 9.24 -2.09 25.07
N ALA A 461 8.50 -1.72 26.10
CA ALA A 461 7.09 -1.36 25.95
C ALA A 461 6.94 0.00 25.25
N ALA A 462 6.22 0.05 24.14
CA ALA A 462 5.80 1.30 23.53
C ALA A 462 4.70 1.98 24.36
N THR A 463 4.74 3.31 24.44
CA THR A 463 3.70 4.09 25.12
C THR A 463 2.57 4.40 24.14
N PRO A 464 1.32 4.02 24.43
CA PRO A 464 0.20 4.33 23.54
C PRO A 464 -0.06 5.83 23.41
N ARG A 465 -0.26 6.28 22.17
CA ARG A 465 -0.52 7.68 21.82
C ARG A 465 -1.90 7.85 21.21
N ALA A 466 -2.65 8.79 21.79
CA ALA A 466 -3.96 9.16 21.29
C ALA A 466 -3.81 9.94 19.98
N THR A 467 -4.03 9.25 18.87
CA THR A 467 -3.97 9.82 17.52
C THR A 467 -5.39 10.07 17.03
N ILE A 468 -5.70 11.28 16.60
CA ILE A 468 -7.02 11.64 16.10
C ILE A 468 -6.97 11.69 14.58
N VAL A 469 -7.80 10.89 13.92
CA VAL A 469 -8.10 11.02 12.49
C VAL A 469 -9.37 11.85 12.37
N GLN A 470 -9.27 13.02 11.75
CA GLN A 470 -10.39 13.90 11.47
C GLN A 470 -10.67 13.90 9.97
N PHE A 471 -11.85 13.42 9.59
CA PHE A 471 -12.29 13.40 8.20
C PHE A 471 -12.86 14.77 7.80
N ALA A 472 -12.75 15.12 6.51
CA ALA A 472 -13.34 16.34 5.98
C ALA A 472 -14.88 16.36 6.01
N GLY A 473 -15.51 15.18 6.14
CA GLY A 473 -16.96 15.01 6.22
C GLY A 473 -17.39 13.89 7.16
N ILE A 474 -18.71 13.74 7.34
CA ILE A 474 -19.29 12.64 8.13
C ILE A 474 -19.22 11.34 7.31
N GLN A 475 -18.68 10.29 7.91
CA GLN A 475 -18.58 8.94 7.34
C GLN A 475 -19.77 8.08 7.77
N SER A 476 -20.24 7.13 6.97
CA SER A 476 -21.38 6.28 7.36
C SER A 476 -21.02 5.37 8.51
N GLU A 477 -19.85 4.75 8.40
CA GLU A 477 -19.28 3.82 9.36
C GLU A 477 -17.76 3.99 9.33
N VAL A 478 -17.15 3.90 10.52
CA VAL A 478 -15.71 3.88 10.72
C VAL A 478 -15.40 2.76 11.69
N LYS A 479 -14.71 1.74 11.21
CA LYS A 479 -14.20 0.61 12.01
C LYS A 479 -12.71 0.75 12.19
N VAL A 480 -12.23 0.50 13.41
CA VAL A 480 -10.79 0.40 13.70
C VAL A 480 -10.49 -1.06 13.99
N VAL A 481 -9.57 -1.64 13.24
CA VAL A 481 -9.14 -3.03 13.38
C VAL A 481 -7.67 -3.07 13.76
N ASP A 482 -7.35 -3.88 14.76
CA ASP A 482 -5.97 -4.22 15.13
C ASP A 482 -5.60 -5.54 14.44
N PRO A 483 -4.69 -5.54 13.45
CA PRO A 483 -4.26 -6.75 12.77
C PRO A 483 -3.48 -7.71 13.68
N LEU A 484 -2.81 -7.23 14.74
CA LEU A 484 -2.08 -8.11 15.66
C LEU A 484 -3.03 -9.10 16.35
N THR A 485 -4.25 -8.66 16.66
CA THR A 485 -5.26 -9.49 17.35
C THR A 485 -6.46 -9.90 16.47
N GLY A 486 -6.67 -9.23 15.33
CA GLY A 486 -7.83 -9.39 14.45
C GLY A 486 -9.12 -8.77 14.99
N ASN A 487 -9.04 -8.04 16.11
CA ASN A 487 -10.21 -7.48 16.76
C ASN A 487 -10.59 -6.11 16.18
N THR A 488 -11.88 -5.88 16.03
CA THR A 488 -12.43 -4.53 15.89
C THR A 488 -12.32 -3.82 17.25
N VAL A 489 -11.42 -2.85 17.33
CA VAL A 489 -11.13 -2.06 18.54
C VAL A 489 -12.13 -0.92 18.73
N SER A 490 -12.71 -0.42 17.63
CA SER A 490 -13.78 0.57 17.63
C SER A 490 -14.68 0.40 16.41
N ASP A 491 -15.98 0.67 16.59
CA ASP A 491 -16.97 0.65 15.51
C ASP A 491 -17.94 1.82 15.74
N SER A 492 -17.94 2.78 14.83
CA SER A 492 -18.60 4.08 14.99
C SER A 492 -19.38 4.48 13.75
N PHE A 493 -20.60 4.98 13.95
CA PHE A 493 -21.50 5.36 12.86
C PHE A 493 -21.71 6.88 12.83
N LYS A 494 -21.79 7.45 11.61
CA LYS A 494 -22.09 8.87 11.41
C LYS A 494 -21.15 9.79 12.20
N VAL A 495 -19.86 9.46 12.17
CA VAL A 495 -18.80 10.24 12.81
C VAL A 495 -18.00 11.04 11.78
N SER A 496 -17.41 12.15 12.21
CA SER A 496 -16.43 12.91 11.40
C SER A 496 -15.00 12.71 11.91
N SER A 497 -14.80 11.92 12.96
CA SER A 497 -13.49 11.66 13.54
C SER A 497 -13.45 10.32 14.25
N VAL A 498 -12.26 9.75 14.38
CA VAL A 498 -11.97 8.60 15.24
C VAL A 498 -10.67 8.83 16.02
N VAL A 499 -10.59 8.30 17.23
CA VAL A 499 -9.38 8.33 18.05
C VAL A 499 -8.77 6.93 18.08
N LEU A 500 -7.50 6.84 17.71
CA LEU A 500 -6.67 5.66 17.71
C LEU A 500 -5.74 5.69 18.91
N SER A 501 -5.41 4.52 19.43
CA SER A 501 -4.36 4.34 20.44
C SER A 501 -3.13 3.73 19.76
N VAL A 502 -2.40 4.54 19.01
CA VAL A 502 -1.25 4.10 18.21
C VAL A 502 -0.07 3.79 19.12
N THR A 503 0.55 2.63 18.96
CA THR A 503 1.71 2.19 19.74
C THR A 503 2.93 1.93 18.86
N ASP A 504 2.96 0.76 18.22
CA ASP A 504 4.15 0.07 17.73
C ASP A 504 3.85 -0.92 16.60
N HIS A 505 2.67 -0.82 15.99
CA HIS A 505 2.22 -1.63 14.87
C HIS A 505 1.06 -0.90 14.16
N PRO A 506 0.71 -1.27 12.92
CA PRO A 506 -0.39 -0.65 12.21
C PRO A 506 -1.76 -0.96 12.80
N LEU A 507 -2.60 0.07 12.86
CA LEU A 507 -4.05 -0.03 13.02
C LEU A 507 -4.72 0.33 11.69
N ILE A 508 -5.79 -0.38 11.35
CA ILE A 508 -6.53 -0.18 10.10
C ILE A 508 -7.83 0.56 10.43
N VAL A 509 -7.99 1.75 9.87
CA VAL A 509 -9.25 2.51 9.94
C VAL A 509 -10.02 2.26 8.64
N GLU A 510 -10.93 1.29 8.67
CA GLU A 510 -11.87 1.05 7.57
C GLU A 510 -12.96 2.12 7.63
N VAL A 511 -13.04 2.91 6.56
CA VAL A 511 -13.95 4.03 6.40
C VAL A 511 -14.90 3.69 5.28
N GLU A 512 -16.17 3.51 5.62
CA GLU A 512 -17.23 3.58 4.63
C GLU A 512 -17.60 5.06 4.45
N PRO A 513 -17.32 5.66 3.28
CA PRO A 513 -17.81 6.99 3.00
C PRO A 513 -19.31 6.98 3.14
N ALA A 514 -19.86 7.98 3.84
CA ALA A 514 -21.30 8.14 3.83
C ALA A 514 -21.74 8.20 2.37
N ALA A 515 -22.56 7.23 1.93
CA ALA A 515 -23.30 7.34 0.68
C ALA A 515 -23.81 8.77 0.64
N VAL A 516 -23.44 9.51 -0.41
CA VAL A 516 -23.78 10.92 -0.51
C VAL A 516 -25.29 10.96 -0.42
N SER A 517 -25.83 11.33 0.75
CA SER A 517 -27.28 11.47 0.91
C SER A 517 -27.60 12.68 0.09
N LEU A 518 -27.99 12.44 -1.15
CA LEU A 518 -28.38 13.48 -2.07
C LEU A 518 -29.49 14.26 -1.35
N PRO A 519 -29.30 15.56 -1.07
CA PRO A 519 -30.39 16.37 -0.56
C PRO A 519 -31.59 16.21 -1.50
N ALA A 520 -32.81 16.43 -1.00
CA ALA A 520 -33.94 16.65 -1.88
C ALA A 520 -33.62 17.87 -2.80
N GLY A 521 -33.09 17.60 -3.99
CA GLY A 521 -32.61 18.59 -4.94
C GLY A 521 -31.26 18.22 -5.59
N LEU A 522 -31.19 18.39 -6.91
CA LEU A 522 -30.01 18.37 -7.81
C LEU A 522 -28.69 17.84 -7.23
N SER A 523 -28.28 16.68 -7.70
CA SER A 523 -26.97 16.07 -7.44
C SER A 523 -26.16 16.03 -8.72
N THR A 524 -24.87 16.37 -8.70
CA THR A 524 -24.01 16.34 -9.89
C THR A 524 -22.79 15.46 -9.62
N VAL A 525 -22.46 14.56 -10.55
CA VAL A 525 -21.28 13.69 -10.51
C VAL A 525 -20.49 13.81 -11.81
N GLY A 526 -19.18 13.56 -11.77
CA GLY A 526 -18.30 13.71 -12.93
C GLY A 526 -17.84 15.16 -13.17
N ALA A 527 -17.20 15.40 -14.31
CA ALA A 527 -16.72 16.71 -14.73
C ALA A 527 -16.65 16.82 -16.26
N GLY A 528 -17.14 17.93 -16.82
CA GLY A 528 -17.04 18.20 -18.25
C GLY A 528 -18.11 19.17 -18.77
N PRO A 529 -18.05 19.54 -20.05
CA PRO A 529 -18.95 20.51 -20.65
C PRO A 529 -20.31 19.92 -21.07
N ASN A 530 -20.50 18.61 -20.97
CA ASN A 530 -21.74 17.94 -21.34
C ASN A 530 -22.41 17.30 -20.13
N VAL A 531 -23.74 17.30 -20.10
CA VAL A 531 -24.53 16.82 -18.97
C VAL A 531 -25.50 15.74 -19.43
N VAL A 532 -25.45 14.57 -18.80
CA VAL A 532 -26.53 13.58 -18.82
C VAL A 532 -27.32 13.72 -17.52
N ALA A 533 -28.59 14.10 -17.62
CA ALA A 533 -29.48 14.25 -16.47
C ALA A 533 -30.42 13.04 -16.37
N LEU A 534 -30.49 12.40 -15.20
CA LEU A 534 -31.40 11.31 -14.84
C LEU A 534 -32.35 11.78 -13.73
N ASN A 535 -33.66 11.72 -13.94
CA ASN A 535 -34.65 11.92 -12.90
C ASN A 535 -35.04 10.56 -12.32
N LEU A 536 -34.66 10.32 -11.07
CA LEU A 536 -34.74 9.03 -10.41
C LEU A 536 -35.87 9.01 -9.37
N SER A 537 -36.45 7.84 -9.14
CA SER A 537 -37.35 7.58 -8.00
C SER A 537 -37.25 6.12 -7.58
N GLU A 538 -37.79 5.78 -6.42
CA GLU A 538 -37.76 4.42 -5.88
C GLU A 538 -39.09 3.99 -5.25
N ASP A 539 -39.25 2.67 -5.11
CA ASP A 539 -40.09 2.09 -4.06
C ASP A 539 -39.19 1.63 -2.92
N ALA A 540 -39.15 2.39 -1.82
CA ALA A 540 -38.34 2.04 -0.67
C ALA A 540 -38.93 0.83 0.08
N PHE A 541 -38.10 -0.15 0.42
CA PHE A 541 -38.50 -1.30 1.24
C PHE A 541 -37.34 -1.76 2.12
N GLN A 542 -37.48 -1.60 3.46
CA GLN A 542 -36.42 -1.91 4.45
C GLN A 542 -35.07 -1.21 4.15
N GLY A 543 -35.15 0.04 3.70
CA GLY A 543 -34.03 0.85 3.20
C GLY A 543 -34.25 1.26 1.75
N ASP A 544 -33.43 2.21 1.30
CA ASP A 544 -33.58 2.88 0.00
C ASP A 544 -32.81 2.15 -1.12
N ALA A 545 -33.19 2.42 -2.37
CA ALA A 545 -32.56 1.88 -3.57
C ALA A 545 -31.16 2.46 -3.79
N GLN A 546 -30.18 1.58 -3.90
CA GLN A 546 -28.78 1.87 -4.16
C GLN A 546 -28.38 1.43 -5.57
N PHE A 547 -27.63 2.27 -6.27
CA PHE A 547 -27.25 2.04 -7.66
C PHE A 547 -25.90 2.66 -8.00
N THR A 548 -25.26 2.17 -9.05
CA THR A 548 -24.15 2.88 -9.72
C THR A 548 -24.55 3.28 -11.12
N VAL A 549 -23.82 4.24 -11.69
CA VAL A 549 -23.98 4.65 -13.09
C VAL A 549 -22.64 4.57 -13.80
N SER A 550 -22.61 4.02 -15.00
CA SER A 550 -21.47 4.11 -15.90
C SER A 550 -21.85 4.72 -17.23
N VAL A 551 -20.90 5.42 -17.84
CA VAL A 551 -21.00 5.89 -19.23
C VAL A 551 -19.90 5.22 -20.05
N ASP A 552 -20.29 4.54 -21.11
CA ASP A 552 -19.42 3.71 -21.96
C ASP A 552 -18.54 2.72 -21.17
N GLY A 553 -19.14 2.12 -20.13
CA GLY A 553 -18.49 1.12 -19.27
C GLY A 553 -17.58 1.69 -18.18
N THR A 554 -17.42 3.03 -18.11
CA THR A 554 -16.67 3.69 -17.03
C THR A 554 -17.65 4.21 -15.98
N GLN A 555 -17.54 3.73 -14.74
CA GLN A 555 -18.38 4.21 -13.65
C GLN A 555 -18.13 5.71 -13.38
N VAL A 556 -19.20 6.47 -13.15
CA VAL A 556 -19.14 7.89 -12.83
C VAL A 556 -19.73 8.11 -11.43
N GLY A 557 -18.87 8.52 -10.49
CA GLY A 557 -19.22 8.59 -9.07
C GLY A 557 -19.12 7.22 -8.37
N GLY A 558 -19.59 7.17 -7.12
CA GLY A 558 -19.67 5.94 -6.32
C GLY A 558 -21.07 5.32 -6.34
N THR A 559 -21.36 4.48 -5.34
CA THR A 559 -22.73 4.02 -5.05
C THR A 559 -23.60 5.20 -4.62
N MET A 560 -24.75 5.34 -5.27
CA MET A 560 -25.71 6.41 -5.05
C MET A 560 -27.02 5.85 -4.49
N THR A 561 -27.75 6.66 -3.74
CA THR A 561 -29.05 6.31 -3.16
C THR A 561 -30.13 7.23 -3.71
N VAL A 562 -31.26 6.66 -4.13
CA VAL A 562 -32.46 7.42 -4.47
C VAL A 562 -33.38 7.42 -3.27
N THR A 563 -33.94 8.58 -2.91
CA THR A 563 -34.89 8.73 -1.79
C THR A 563 -36.25 9.28 -2.22
N ALA A 564 -36.38 9.68 -3.50
CA ALA A 564 -37.62 10.19 -4.04
C ALA A 564 -38.64 9.06 -4.24
N SER A 565 -39.78 9.16 -3.55
CA SER A 565 -40.84 8.15 -3.64
C SER A 565 -41.51 8.14 -5.02
N HIS A 566 -41.46 6.99 -5.69
CA HIS A 566 -42.11 6.75 -6.98
C HIS A 566 -43.63 6.81 -6.85
N ALA A 567 -44.19 6.14 -5.83
CA ALA A 567 -45.64 6.15 -5.54
C ALA A 567 -46.19 7.56 -5.27
N ALA A 568 -45.38 8.48 -4.74
CA ALA A 568 -45.75 9.88 -4.53
C ALA A 568 -45.55 10.77 -5.77
N GLY A 569 -45.07 10.21 -6.89
CA GLY A 569 -44.73 10.96 -8.11
C GLY A 569 -43.54 11.90 -7.94
N GLN A 570 -42.69 11.67 -6.94
CA GLN A 570 -41.50 12.47 -6.70
C GLN A 570 -40.38 12.02 -7.64
N THR A 571 -39.46 12.95 -7.92
CA THR A 571 -38.23 12.65 -8.66
C THR A 571 -37.05 13.36 -8.02
N GLN A 572 -35.88 12.75 -8.15
CA GLN A 572 -34.60 13.25 -7.69
C GLN A 572 -33.67 13.34 -8.89
N LEU A 573 -33.17 14.54 -9.17
CA LEU A 573 -32.33 14.79 -10.34
C LEU A 573 -30.85 14.48 -10.04
N LEU A 574 -30.26 13.61 -10.86
CA LEU A 574 -28.83 13.34 -10.95
C LEU A 574 -28.29 13.86 -12.29
N ASN A 575 -27.35 14.79 -12.25
CA ASN A 575 -26.56 15.23 -13.40
C ASN A 575 -25.23 14.46 -13.44
N ILE A 576 -24.85 14.01 -14.61
CA ILE A 576 -23.59 13.31 -14.90
C ILE A 576 -22.84 14.18 -15.90
N ASP A 577 -21.84 14.90 -15.39
CA ASP A 577 -21.01 15.79 -16.18
C ASP A 577 -19.86 15.01 -16.81
N GLY A 578 -19.62 15.22 -18.10
CA GLY A 578 -18.60 14.49 -18.85
C GLY A 578 -18.16 15.20 -20.11
N THR A 579 -17.07 14.70 -20.69
CA THR A 579 -16.60 15.09 -22.02
C THR A 579 -16.86 13.93 -22.96
N PHE A 580 -17.98 13.97 -23.68
CA PHE A 580 -18.38 12.89 -24.58
C PHE A 580 -17.97 13.25 -26.00
N GLY A 581 -17.24 12.35 -26.68
CA GLY A 581 -16.86 12.53 -28.09
C GLY A 581 -18.08 12.63 -29.01
N ALA A 582 -17.88 12.89 -30.30
CA ALA A 582 -18.98 12.76 -31.27
C ALA A 582 -19.31 11.27 -31.45
N GLY A 583 -20.59 10.89 -31.37
CA GLY A 583 -20.99 9.49 -31.52
C GLY A 583 -22.11 9.06 -30.58
N LYS A 584 -22.41 7.75 -30.61
CA LYS A 584 -23.36 7.11 -29.70
C LYS A 584 -22.64 6.77 -28.39
N HIS A 585 -23.26 7.11 -27.27
CA HIS A 585 -22.81 6.79 -25.92
C HIS A 585 -23.86 5.95 -25.19
N THR A 586 -23.42 5.08 -24.29
CA THR A 586 -24.29 4.20 -23.50
C THR A 586 -24.19 4.58 -22.03
N VAL A 587 -25.34 4.81 -21.40
CA VAL A 587 -25.45 5.01 -19.96
C VAL A 587 -26.03 3.73 -19.38
N ALA A 588 -25.34 3.13 -18.42
CA ALA A 588 -25.79 1.95 -17.70
C ALA A 588 -26.08 2.32 -16.24
N VAL A 589 -27.27 1.94 -15.76
CA VAL A 589 -27.71 2.08 -14.37
C VAL A 589 -27.77 0.69 -13.78
N ASP A 590 -26.97 0.42 -12.75
CA ASP A 590 -26.86 -0.89 -12.11
C ASP A 590 -27.49 -0.85 -10.72
N PHE A 591 -28.62 -1.54 -10.56
CA PHE A 591 -29.36 -1.58 -9.29
C PHE A 591 -28.77 -2.67 -8.38
N LEU A 592 -28.27 -2.28 -7.20
CA LEU A 592 -27.36 -3.12 -6.43
C LEU A 592 -28.03 -3.92 -5.31
N ASN A 593 -29.04 -3.34 -4.66
CA ASN A 593 -29.55 -3.85 -3.39
C ASN A 593 -31.05 -4.21 -3.47
N ASP A 594 -31.49 -4.87 -4.52
CA ASP A 594 -32.87 -5.37 -4.59
C ASP A 594 -33.24 -6.22 -3.37
N LEU A 595 -34.50 -6.08 -2.92
CA LEU A 595 -35.07 -6.87 -1.85
C LEU A 595 -36.59 -7.02 -2.06
N TYR A 596 -37.01 -8.21 -2.44
CA TYR A 596 -38.41 -8.57 -2.57
C TYR A 596 -38.86 -9.55 -1.47
N THR A 597 -39.94 -9.23 -0.78
CA THR A 597 -40.61 -10.16 0.14
C THR A 597 -42.08 -10.35 -0.26
N PRO A 598 -42.48 -11.54 -0.75
CA PRO A 598 -43.82 -11.78 -1.25
C PRO A 598 -44.92 -11.39 -0.26
N GLY A 599 -45.80 -10.48 -0.68
CA GLY A 599 -46.93 -9.99 0.11
C GLY A 599 -46.56 -9.01 1.23
N VAL A 600 -45.29 -8.61 1.36
CA VAL A 600 -44.83 -7.65 2.37
C VAL A 600 -44.35 -6.36 1.70
N GLY A 601 -43.50 -6.45 0.67
CA GLY A 601 -43.00 -5.29 -0.06
C GLY A 601 -41.88 -5.64 -1.04
N ASP A 602 -41.48 -4.64 -1.81
CA ASP A 602 -40.55 -4.77 -2.92
C ASP A 602 -39.71 -3.50 -3.03
N ARG A 603 -38.41 -3.63 -3.29
CA ARG A 603 -37.52 -2.49 -3.48
C ARG A 603 -37.22 -2.32 -4.96
N ASN A 604 -37.70 -1.23 -5.54
CA ASN A 604 -37.55 -0.97 -6.97
C ASN A 604 -36.86 0.36 -7.24
N LEU A 605 -36.11 0.41 -8.35
CA LEU A 605 -35.47 1.63 -8.83
C LEU A 605 -36.04 2.05 -10.20
N TYR A 606 -36.27 3.35 -10.35
CA TYR A 606 -36.81 3.93 -11.58
C TYR A 606 -35.93 5.07 -12.08
N VAL A 607 -35.61 5.04 -13.37
CA VAL A 607 -35.28 6.27 -14.10
C VAL A 607 -36.57 6.75 -14.76
N THR A 608 -37.19 7.78 -14.18
CA THR A 608 -38.46 8.32 -14.67
C THR A 608 -38.30 9.07 -15.99
N SER A 609 -37.19 9.79 -16.18
CA SER A 609 -36.83 10.45 -17.43
C SER A 609 -35.34 10.74 -17.47
N SER A 610 -34.80 10.95 -18.67
CA SER A 610 -33.42 11.39 -18.84
C SER A 610 -33.23 12.33 -20.02
N SER A 611 -32.18 13.14 -19.96
CA SER A 611 -31.81 14.09 -21.02
C SER A 611 -30.30 14.21 -21.19
N TYR A 612 -29.87 14.56 -22.39
CA TYR A 612 -28.48 14.91 -22.72
C TYR A 612 -28.43 16.38 -23.15
N ASN A 613 -27.66 17.21 -22.44
CA ASN A 613 -27.58 18.66 -22.63
C ASN A 613 -28.97 19.32 -22.74
N GLY A 614 -29.93 18.85 -21.93
CA GLY A 614 -31.31 19.31 -21.90
C GLY A 614 -32.23 18.74 -22.99
N ALA A 615 -31.72 17.96 -23.94
CA ALA A 615 -32.53 17.25 -24.93
C ALA A 615 -32.91 15.84 -24.42
N ALA A 616 -34.20 15.48 -24.47
CA ALA A 616 -34.67 14.19 -23.97
C ALA A 616 -33.99 13.00 -24.68
N ILE A 617 -33.58 11.99 -23.90
CA ILE A 617 -33.04 10.73 -24.43
C ILE A 617 -34.21 9.84 -24.84
N THR A 618 -34.19 9.33 -26.08
CA THR A 618 -35.23 8.41 -26.56
C THR A 618 -35.12 7.07 -25.84
N GLY A 619 -36.22 6.59 -25.24
CA GLY A 619 -36.17 5.42 -24.36
C GLY A 619 -35.45 5.69 -23.03
N GLY A 620 -35.32 6.96 -22.65
CA GLY A 620 -34.60 7.42 -21.47
C GLY A 620 -35.25 7.15 -20.12
N SER A 621 -36.23 6.24 -20.05
CA SER A 621 -36.87 5.80 -18.82
C SER A 621 -36.60 4.32 -18.61
N LEU A 622 -36.22 3.93 -17.39
CA LEU A 622 -35.86 2.57 -17.03
C LEU A 622 -36.64 2.14 -15.79
N THR A 623 -36.99 0.86 -15.74
CA THR A 623 -37.56 0.19 -14.58
C THR A 623 -36.65 -0.96 -14.21
N LEU A 624 -36.19 -0.97 -12.95
CA LEU A 624 -35.30 -1.98 -12.39
C LEU A 624 -36.02 -2.64 -11.22
N ASP A 625 -36.82 -3.67 -11.53
CA ASP A 625 -37.62 -4.45 -10.55
C ASP A 625 -36.82 -5.60 -9.89
N SER A 626 -35.52 -5.68 -10.18
CA SER A 626 -34.59 -6.63 -9.56
C SER A 626 -33.15 -6.16 -9.74
N ALA A 627 -32.22 -6.66 -8.93
CA ALA A 627 -30.82 -6.29 -9.01
C ALA A 627 -30.24 -6.58 -10.40
N GLY A 628 -29.42 -5.66 -10.90
CA GLY A 628 -28.75 -5.76 -12.20
C GLY A 628 -28.85 -4.49 -13.05
N THR A 629 -28.28 -4.59 -14.25
CA THR A 629 -28.01 -3.43 -15.09
C THR A 629 -29.07 -3.22 -16.16
N GLN A 630 -29.55 -1.99 -16.29
CA GLN A 630 -30.32 -1.51 -17.44
C GLN A 630 -29.57 -0.39 -18.16
N THR A 631 -29.80 -0.25 -19.46
CA THR A 631 -29.05 0.72 -20.29
C THR A 631 -29.94 1.61 -21.12
N MET A 632 -29.46 2.83 -21.37
CA MET A 632 -30.01 3.77 -22.34
C MET A 632 -28.87 4.35 -23.19
N SER A 633 -29.19 5.00 -24.31
CA SER A 633 -28.16 5.60 -25.17
C SER A 633 -28.54 6.98 -25.65
N PHE A 634 -27.56 7.88 -25.72
CA PHE A 634 -27.69 9.18 -26.37
C PHE A 634 -26.68 9.32 -27.52
N ILE A 635 -26.90 10.31 -28.37
CA ILE A 635 -25.99 10.65 -29.47
C ILE A 635 -25.50 12.07 -29.25
N ASN A 636 -24.19 12.24 -29.14
CA ASN A 636 -23.57 13.55 -29.26
C ASN A 636 -23.35 13.86 -30.76
N PRO A 637 -24.06 14.83 -31.35
CA PRO A 637 -23.91 15.14 -32.76
C PRO A 637 -22.49 15.64 -33.06
N ALA A 638 -21.92 15.21 -34.18
CA ALA A 638 -20.65 15.77 -34.66
C ALA A 638 -20.78 17.30 -34.78
N GLN A 639 -19.84 18.06 -34.21
CA GLN A 639 -19.81 19.51 -34.40
C GLN A 639 -19.77 19.79 -35.90
N ALA A 640 -20.78 20.51 -36.41
CA ALA A 640 -20.71 21.09 -37.73
C ALA A 640 -19.50 22.03 -37.76
N LEU A 641 -18.51 21.73 -38.60
CA LEU A 641 -17.41 22.66 -38.87
C LEU A 641 -18.03 24.03 -39.23
N PRO A 642 -17.57 25.14 -38.62
CA PRO A 642 -18.05 26.45 -39.01
C PRO A 642 -17.79 26.63 -40.50
N THR A 643 -18.87 26.87 -41.25
CA THR A 643 -18.78 27.27 -42.64
C THR A 643 -18.06 28.61 -42.66
N VAL A 644 -16.80 28.60 -43.07
CA VAL A 644 -16.07 29.82 -43.39
C VAL A 644 -16.76 30.43 -44.61
N GLY A 645 -17.60 31.43 -44.37
CA GLY A 645 -18.18 32.24 -45.43
C GLY A 645 -17.07 32.94 -46.19
N ALA A 646 -17.02 32.71 -47.51
CA ALA A 646 -16.24 33.52 -48.40
C ALA A 646 -16.80 34.95 -48.40
N GLY A 647 -15.98 35.91 -47.97
CA GLY A 647 -16.21 37.35 -48.02
C GLY A 647 -14.88 38.06 -48.21
#